data_AF-A0A2N2IFR1-F1
#
_entry.id   AF-A0A2N2IFR1-F1
#
_cell.length_a   1.000
_cell.length_b   1.000
_cell.length_c   1.000
_cell.angle_alpha   90.00
_cell.angle_beta   90.00
_cell.angle_gamma   90.00
#
_symmetry.space_group_name_H-M   'P 1'
#
loop_
_entity.id
_entity.type
_entity.pdbx_description
1 polymer ?
#
loop_
_entity_poly.entity_id
_entity_poly.type
_entity_poly.pdbx_seq_one_letter_code
_entity_poly.pdbx_strand_id
1 'polypeptide(L)'
;DPQSDDFLVQMIDLFENHENVMARVVGTALELKRIADEHPEAGLDRDSFFWDHFASVMGDVVAAGLRDDDPDAQGLLEDLLLSLTNEDTLALSSVYSKFMTYRDVLNYNQHDINGGAWNYTTTSPSAPSTPVDRTKPESGDNMSMFHRSMQIVFDSTRTTACNKAGAKVYLDAEVLGMFGLNLVYPDDGIFSVLCPGTKKDPLDWCDVYRIEDLTQFYLQSLIEDDPKLPASANKGKARLVVKDACMAGLDWATNMDDAFERSSGITGLTTRPTHQALNRLVFFGADASSLSMPDLDPMRHDEGLLNQKVNQFISGLQEPMGSPQCAKNAAGVNLCTSADATLRVRNPGTLLLWEQFGFAEANRPVLYAFYKHDREDLFADLIDVMYFHMPASDHGPECSKTGSWDRDASSFNPRYCSESGVVKYEPLMVKQLGTDLLPAVHALLQVVAAQRVESKRYRKALGQGSAQRRGTEVMAAMTRVLFDPDLASQRKIAYRDGDKAAVWNDGVTKMPQTTPFTMLAEAINGMDDRFASAKDFEEADRADRKAQWRKARSQLVDRFLAVDGQGANARFRNPAIPKAIVMTLRTLREQLNANCPDREKGVECTWAKHDMSRKVAEVIADPLFAAIFDLVDELRKDPSRVELERLAQYLLEVVEDDETMRKVLASAVDLILVLRDGQTLPPLFNVLSSLSTPEDDPSAAG
;
A
#
# COMPACT_ATOMS: atom_id res chain seq x y z
N ASP A 1 -15.56 21.21 -4.16
CA ASP A 1 -15.91 20.00 -3.40
C ASP A 1 -16.82 20.41 -2.24
N PRO A 2 -17.99 19.78 -2.05
CA PRO A 2 -18.88 20.03 -0.91
C PRO A 2 -18.23 19.82 0.47
N GLN A 3 -17.20 18.99 0.56
CA GLN A 3 -16.48 18.66 1.79
C GLN A 3 -15.23 19.51 2.03
N SER A 4 -14.92 20.48 1.15
CA SER A 4 -13.66 21.22 1.22
C SER A 4 -13.48 22.04 2.52
N ASP A 5 -14.56 22.44 3.18
CA ASP A 5 -14.46 23.12 4.49
C ASP A 5 -13.92 22.16 5.56
N ASP A 6 -14.40 20.90 5.58
CA ASP A 6 -13.95 19.88 6.53
C ASP A 6 -12.45 19.63 6.38
N PHE A 7 -11.95 19.53 5.14
CA PHE A 7 -10.53 19.33 4.84
C PHE A 7 -9.68 20.49 5.38
N LEU A 8 -10.10 21.74 5.13
CA LEU A 8 -9.37 22.92 5.58
C LEU A 8 -9.39 23.05 7.10
N VAL A 9 -10.53 22.79 7.75
CA VAL A 9 -10.64 22.81 9.22
C VAL A 9 -9.73 21.76 9.84
N GLN A 10 -9.71 20.54 9.29
CA GLN A 10 -8.83 19.50 9.77
C GLN A 10 -7.36 19.90 9.66
N MET A 11 -6.93 20.43 8.50
CA MET A 11 -5.55 20.86 8.30
C MET A 11 -5.14 22.03 9.19
N ILE A 12 -6.05 23.00 9.42
CA ILE A 12 -5.81 24.12 10.35
C ILE A 12 -5.56 23.58 11.75
N ASP A 13 -6.42 22.69 12.24
CA ASP A 13 -6.31 22.11 13.59
C ASP A 13 -5.02 21.29 13.76
N LEU A 14 -4.63 20.51 12.76
CA LEU A 14 -3.37 19.75 12.77
C LEU A 14 -2.13 20.67 12.89
N PHE A 15 -2.07 21.75 12.11
CA PHE A 15 -0.93 22.68 12.18
C PHE A 15 -0.96 23.62 13.39
N GLU A 16 -2.14 23.94 13.92
CA GLU A 16 -2.30 24.88 15.04
C GLU A 16 -2.16 24.19 16.41
N ASN A 17 -2.76 23.01 16.58
CA ASN A 17 -2.84 22.33 17.87
C ASN A 17 -1.92 21.10 17.96
N HIS A 18 -1.39 20.62 16.85
CA HIS A 18 -0.55 19.43 16.76
C HIS A 18 0.75 19.65 15.96
N GLU A 19 1.32 20.86 16.06
CA GLU A 19 2.53 21.28 15.32
C GLU A 19 3.67 20.26 15.45
N ASN A 20 3.90 19.71 16.65
CA ASN A 20 4.97 18.74 16.89
C ASN A 20 4.77 17.44 16.09
N VAL A 21 3.53 16.97 15.95
CA VAL A 21 3.19 15.79 15.16
C VAL A 21 3.39 16.06 13.68
N MET A 22 2.96 17.23 13.20
CA MET A 22 3.20 17.65 11.82
C MET A 22 4.68 17.82 11.51
N ALA A 23 5.44 18.43 12.41
CA ALA A 23 6.89 18.54 12.30
C ALA A 23 7.56 17.16 12.28
N ARG A 24 7.12 16.22 13.12
CA ARG A 24 7.64 14.85 13.12
C ARG A 24 7.43 14.16 11.77
N VAL A 25 6.21 14.21 11.21
CA VAL A 25 5.90 13.59 9.91
C VAL A 25 6.71 14.23 8.79
N VAL A 26 6.82 15.55 8.77
CA VAL A 26 7.65 16.28 7.79
C VAL A 26 9.13 15.92 7.93
N GLY A 27 9.65 15.87 9.15
CA GLY A 27 11.03 15.49 9.45
C GLY A 27 11.34 14.07 8.97
N THR A 28 10.42 13.13 9.20
CA THR A 28 10.51 11.78 8.65
C THR A 28 10.53 11.81 7.12
N ALA A 29 9.63 12.55 6.47
CA ALA A 29 9.61 12.62 4.99
C ALA A 29 10.92 13.17 4.40
N LEU A 30 11.53 14.16 5.04
CA LEU A 30 12.85 14.69 4.68
C LEU A 30 13.95 13.62 4.86
N GLU A 31 13.91 12.85 5.94
CA GLU A 31 14.84 11.76 6.19
C GLU A 31 14.68 10.62 5.16
N LEU A 32 13.45 10.26 4.81
CA LEU A 32 13.19 9.26 3.76
C LEU A 32 13.78 9.67 2.42
N LYS A 33 13.65 10.96 2.07
CA LYS A 33 14.27 11.52 0.86
C LYS A 33 15.79 11.47 0.92
N ARG A 34 16.38 11.86 2.06
CA ARG A 34 17.83 11.79 2.27
C ARG A 34 18.35 10.36 2.10
N ILE A 35 17.60 9.38 2.62
CA ILE A 35 17.89 7.95 2.41
C ILE A 35 17.74 7.60 0.93
N ALA A 36 16.71 8.08 0.23
CA ALA A 36 16.52 7.84 -1.20
C ALA A 36 17.68 8.33 -2.06
N ASP A 37 18.26 9.48 -1.73
CA ASP A 37 19.43 10.01 -2.42
C ASP A 37 20.69 9.13 -2.24
N GLU A 38 20.74 8.27 -1.22
CA GLU A 38 21.84 7.32 -0.96
C GLU A 38 21.66 5.98 -1.70
N HIS A 39 20.51 5.74 -2.32
CA HIS A 39 20.15 4.48 -2.98
C HIS A 39 19.82 4.70 -4.47
N PRO A 40 20.82 5.07 -5.31
CA PRO A 40 20.59 5.30 -6.74
C PRO A 40 20.13 4.05 -7.50
N GLU A 41 20.33 2.85 -6.95
CA GLU A 41 19.83 1.59 -7.48
C GLU A 41 18.30 1.47 -7.39
N ALA A 42 17.65 2.19 -6.47
CA ALA A 42 16.20 2.19 -6.24
C ALA A 42 15.51 3.23 -7.13
N GLY A 43 15.68 3.07 -8.45
CA GLY A 43 15.04 3.90 -9.47
C GLY A 43 14.19 3.06 -10.42
N LEU A 44 12.95 3.47 -10.65
CA LEU A 44 12.10 2.92 -11.71
C LEU A 44 12.38 3.63 -13.03
N ASP A 45 12.38 2.87 -14.11
CA ASP A 45 12.45 3.42 -15.46
C ASP A 45 11.23 4.30 -15.74
N ARG A 46 11.40 5.28 -16.64
CA ARG A 46 10.37 6.29 -16.93
C ARG A 46 9.09 5.69 -17.54
N ASP A 47 9.22 4.60 -18.27
CA ASP A 47 8.13 3.83 -18.88
C ASP A 47 7.51 2.82 -17.88
N SER A 48 8.04 2.71 -16.67
CA SER A 48 7.41 1.93 -15.60
C SER A 48 6.06 2.52 -15.23
N PHE A 49 5.03 1.69 -15.36
CA PHE A 49 3.65 2.02 -15.01
C PHE A 49 3.27 1.48 -13.62
N PHE A 50 4.24 1.11 -12.78
CA PHE A 50 4.00 0.61 -11.42
C PHE A 50 3.10 1.55 -10.60
N TRP A 51 3.40 2.85 -10.60
CA TRP A 51 2.63 3.83 -9.83
C TRP A 51 1.23 4.04 -10.39
N ASP A 52 1.05 3.97 -11.71
CA ASP A 52 -0.28 4.05 -12.35
C ASP A 52 -1.13 2.85 -11.94
N HIS A 53 -0.54 1.65 -12.03
CA HIS A 53 -1.20 0.40 -11.69
C HIS A 53 -1.56 0.33 -10.19
N PHE A 54 -0.62 0.70 -9.33
CA PHE A 54 -0.84 0.78 -7.88
C PHE A 54 -1.92 1.81 -7.53
N ALA A 55 -1.89 2.99 -8.16
CA ALA A 55 -2.92 4.03 -7.96
C ALA A 55 -4.31 3.56 -8.40
N SER A 56 -4.40 2.73 -9.43
CA SER A 56 -5.67 2.13 -9.88
C SER A 56 -6.30 1.26 -8.78
N VAL A 57 -5.53 0.32 -8.21
CA VAL A 57 -6.02 -0.55 -7.12
C VAL A 57 -6.32 0.28 -5.87
N MET A 58 -5.53 1.30 -5.57
CA MET A 58 -5.85 2.25 -4.49
C MET A 58 -7.17 2.98 -4.74
N GLY A 59 -7.52 3.30 -5.99
CA GLY A 59 -8.83 3.81 -6.41
C GLY A 59 -9.98 2.89 -5.95
N ASP A 60 -9.82 1.59 -6.14
CA ASP A 60 -10.82 0.59 -5.71
C ASP A 60 -10.90 0.48 -4.17
N VAL A 61 -9.75 0.56 -3.49
CA VAL A 61 -9.68 0.56 -2.01
C VAL A 61 -10.38 1.78 -1.41
N VAL A 62 -10.20 2.97 -1.99
CA VAL A 62 -10.83 4.20 -1.47
C VAL A 62 -12.33 4.28 -1.75
N ALA A 63 -12.81 3.58 -2.79
CA ALA A 63 -14.22 3.47 -3.12
C ALA A 63 -14.95 2.37 -2.32
N ALA A 64 -14.23 1.34 -1.87
CA ALA A 64 -14.80 0.18 -1.20
C ALA A 64 -15.47 0.50 0.16
N GLY A 65 -16.59 -0.19 0.43
CA GLY A 65 -17.34 -0.09 1.68
C GLY A 65 -18.27 1.13 1.77
N LEU A 66 -18.19 2.06 0.81
CA LEU A 66 -19.06 3.23 0.74
C LEU A 66 -20.34 2.85 -0.01
N ARG A 67 -21.50 3.17 0.55
CA ARG A 67 -22.79 2.89 -0.06
C ARG A 67 -23.60 4.18 -0.22
N ASP A 68 -24.15 4.39 -1.41
CA ASP A 68 -24.98 5.58 -1.68
C ASP A 68 -26.29 5.59 -0.89
N ASP A 69 -26.75 4.42 -0.41
CA ASP A 69 -27.96 4.26 0.41
C ASP A 69 -27.71 4.40 1.92
N ASP A 70 -26.46 4.38 2.36
CA ASP A 70 -26.08 4.54 3.76
C ASP A 70 -25.01 5.64 3.90
N PRO A 71 -25.42 6.89 4.19
CA PRO A 71 -24.51 8.01 4.32
C PRO A 71 -23.62 7.95 5.58
N ASP A 72 -23.83 6.98 6.47
CA ASP A 72 -22.95 6.68 7.61
C ASP A 72 -22.12 5.41 7.39
N ALA A 73 -22.16 4.82 6.18
CA ALA A 73 -21.32 3.70 5.81
C ALA A 73 -19.84 4.06 5.96
N GLN A 74 -19.14 3.26 6.78
CA GLN A 74 -17.71 3.40 6.98
C GLN A 74 -16.98 2.79 5.78
N GLY A 75 -16.10 3.54 5.13
CA GLY A 75 -15.31 3.04 4.00
C GLY A 75 -14.13 2.17 4.44
N LEU A 76 -13.66 1.30 3.55
CA LEU A 76 -12.48 0.45 3.78
C LEU A 76 -11.25 1.28 4.13
N LEU A 77 -11.00 2.37 3.39
CA LEU A 77 -9.87 3.26 3.68
C LEU A 77 -9.93 3.84 5.11
N GLU A 78 -11.11 4.19 5.61
CA GLU A 78 -11.22 4.70 6.99
C GLU A 78 -10.82 3.63 8.01
N ASP A 79 -11.27 2.39 7.82
CA ASP A 79 -10.87 1.28 8.69
C ASP A 79 -9.38 0.94 8.54
N LEU A 80 -8.77 1.11 7.37
CA LEU A 80 -7.32 0.98 7.18
C LEU A 80 -6.55 2.06 7.96
N LEU A 81 -6.98 3.32 7.90
CA LEU A 81 -6.37 4.39 8.69
C LEU A 81 -6.49 4.13 10.20
N LEU A 82 -7.64 3.62 10.65
CA LEU A 82 -7.83 3.22 12.04
C LEU A 82 -7.00 2.00 12.42
N SER A 83 -6.78 1.06 11.51
CA SER A 83 -5.96 -0.13 11.79
C SER A 83 -4.53 0.23 12.19
N LEU A 84 -3.98 1.30 11.59
CA LEU A 84 -2.64 1.80 11.87
C LEU A 84 -2.54 2.54 13.22
N THR A 85 -3.66 2.76 13.92
CA THR A 85 -3.64 3.25 15.31
C THR A 85 -3.47 2.10 16.31
N ASN A 86 -3.50 0.84 15.86
CA ASN A 86 -3.24 -0.32 16.71
C ASN A 86 -1.72 -0.45 16.95
N GLU A 87 -1.31 -0.62 18.22
CA GLU A 87 0.09 -0.74 18.61
C GLU A 87 0.81 -1.94 17.96
N ASP A 88 0.10 -3.03 17.65
CA ASP A 88 0.67 -4.19 16.98
C ASP A 88 1.24 -3.81 15.59
N THR A 89 0.67 -2.81 14.92
CA THR A 89 1.15 -2.33 13.61
C THR A 89 2.50 -1.61 13.67
N LEU A 90 2.95 -1.17 14.85
CA LEU A 90 4.28 -0.59 15.02
C LEU A 90 5.39 -1.60 14.71
N ALA A 91 5.11 -2.90 14.88
CA ALA A 91 6.05 -3.97 14.56
C ALA A 91 6.21 -4.21 13.04
N LEU A 92 5.30 -3.69 12.19
CA LEU A 92 5.35 -3.87 10.74
C LEU A 92 6.68 -3.39 10.14
N SER A 93 7.26 -2.32 10.68
CA SER A 93 8.55 -1.81 10.19
C SER A 93 9.67 -2.84 10.39
N SER A 94 9.78 -3.41 11.58
CA SER A 94 10.75 -4.44 11.92
C SER A 94 10.50 -5.74 11.15
N VAL A 95 9.23 -6.15 11.03
CA VAL A 95 8.83 -7.36 10.29
C VAL A 95 9.22 -7.22 8.82
N TYR A 96 8.75 -6.18 8.13
CA TYR A 96 9.01 -6.01 6.70
C TYR A 96 10.49 -5.73 6.41
N SER A 97 11.19 -5.00 7.28
CA SER A 97 12.64 -4.82 7.18
C SER A 97 13.38 -6.17 7.23
N LYS A 98 13.02 -7.07 8.15
CA LYS A 98 13.60 -8.43 8.20
C LYS A 98 13.22 -9.28 7.00
N PHE A 99 11.97 -9.19 6.54
CA PHE A 99 11.50 -9.94 5.38
C PHE A 99 12.19 -9.51 4.08
N MET A 100 12.51 -8.22 3.94
CA MET A 100 13.30 -7.70 2.81
C MET A 100 14.81 -7.94 2.97
N THR A 101 15.28 -8.24 4.19
CA THR A 101 16.71 -8.48 4.45
C THR A 101 17.10 -9.94 4.22
N TYR A 102 16.30 -10.88 4.70
CA TYR A 102 16.66 -12.29 4.78
C TYR A 102 16.05 -13.14 3.66
N ARG A 103 16.73 -14.24 3.32
CA ARG A 103 16.35 -15.18 2.25
C ARG A 103 16.13 -16.62 2.74
N ASP A 104 16.16 -16.86 4.05
CA ASP A 104 16.14 -18.22 4.61
C ASP A 104 14.95 -19.05 4.11
N VAL A 105 15.19 -20.35 3.94
CA VAL A 105 14.19 -21.35 3.58
C VAL A 105 13.74 -22.05 4.86
N LEU A 106 12.47 -21.85 5.21
CA LEU A 106 11.82 -22.48 6.35
C LEU A 106 10.93 -23.62 5.85
N ASN A 107 10.86 -24.71 6.59
CA ASN A 107 9.81 -25.73 6.45
C ASN A 107 9.50 -26.34 7.83
N TYR A 108 8.50 -27.21 7.96
CA TYR A 108 8.16 -27.81 9.24
C TYR A 108 9.30 -28.72 9.72
N ASN A 109 9.36 -28.96 11.04
CA ASN A 109 10.27 -29.94 11.60
C ASN A 109 9.72 -31.36 11.34
N GLN A 110 10.48 -32.18 10.60
CA GLN A 110 10.06 -33.53 10.24
C GLN A 110 9.82 -34.44 11.46
N HIS A 111 10.48 -34.15 12.59
CA HIS A 111 10.30 -34.90 13.84
C HIS A 111 9.23 -34.33 14.77
N ASP A 112 8.69 -33.15 14.44
CA ASP A 112 7.65 -32.47 15.21
C ASP A 112 6.86 -31.54 14.29
N ILE A 113 5.91 -32.12 13.54
CA ILE A 113 5.10 -31.39 12.56
C ILE A 113 4.30 -30.25 13.20
N ASN A 114 3.89 -30.41 14.45
CA ASN A 114 3.13 -29.42 15.23
C ASN A 114 4.03 -28.43 15.97
N GLY A 115 5.35 -28.59 15.90
CA GLY A 115 6.34 -27.69 16.45
C GLY A 115 6.56 -26.44 15.60
N GLY A 116 7.50 -25.60 16.05
CA GLY A 116 7.93 -24.41 15.31
C GLY A 116 8.61 -24.76 13.97
N ALA A 117 8.63 -23.78 13.06
CA ALA A 117 9.32 -23.93 11.78
C ALA A 117 10.83 -24.22 11.96
N TRP A 118 11.37 -25.05 11.08
CA TRP A 118 12.78 -25.41 10.99
C TRP A 118 13.46 -24.62 9.87
N ASN A 119 14.59 -23.97 10.16
CA ASN A 119 15.37 -23.23 9.18
C ASN A 119 16.35 -24.18 8.48
N TYR A 120 16.09 -24.47 7.21
CA TYR A 120 16.92 -25.36 6.39
C TYR A 120 18.17 -24.66 5.85
N THR A 121 18.19 -23.32 5.82
CA THR A 121 19.37 -22.55 5.44
C THR A 121 20.46 -22.61 6.51
N THR A 122 20.08 -22.51 7.79
CA THR A 122 21.01 -22.61 8.93
C THR A 122 21.03 -23.98 9.59
N THR A 123 20.17 -24.90 9.15
CA THR A 123 19.99 -26.25 9.73
C THR A 123 19.70 -26.23 11.23
N SER A 124 18.80 -25.35 11.67
CA SER A 124 18.50 -25.15 13.10
C SER A 124 17.06 -24.63 13.31
N PRO A 125 16.52 -24.63 14.54
CA PRO A 125 15.23 -24.00 14.83
C PRO A 125 15.34 -22.46 14.98
N SER A 126 16.47 -21.85 14.58
CA SER A 126 16.68 -20.42 14.71
C SER A 126 15.79 -19.64 13.74
N ALA A 127 15.38 -18.44 14.14
CA ALA A 127 14.76 -17.48 13.23
C ALA A 127 15.66 -17.18 12.01
N PRO A 128 15.07 -16.74 10.87
CA PRO A 128 15.82 -16.30 9.69
C PRO A 128 16.91 -15.29 10.01
N SER A 129 18.07 -15.44 9.37
CA SER A 129 19.24 -14.58 9.60
C SER A 129 20.21 -14.48 8.43
N THR A 130 19.95 -15.19 7.32
CA THR A 130 20.81 -15.23 6.15
C THR A 130 20.42 -14.10 5.20
N PRO A 131 21.25 -13.07 4.98
CA PRO A 131 20.89 -11.96 4.10
C PRO A 131 20.79 -12.37 2.63
N VAL A 132 19.96 -11.65 1.87
CA VAL A 132 19.91 -11.73 0.41
C VAL A 132 21.28 -11.34 -0.17
N ASP A 133 21.77 -12.14 -1.14
CA ASP A 133 23.00 -11.83 -1.87
C ASP A 133 22.65 -10.95 -3.08
N ARG A 134 22.72 -9.64 -2.89
CA ARG A 134 22.37 -8.63 -3.92
C ARG A 134 23.32 -8.60 -5.12
N THR A 135 24.37 -9.43 -5.12
CA THR A 135 25.27 -9.59 -6.27
C THR A 135 24.84 -10.71 -7.22
N LYS A 136 23.83 -11.48 -6.84
CA LYS A 136 23.27 -12.58 -7.63
C LYS A 136 21.84 -12.25 -8.06
N PRO A 137 21.37 -12.84 -9.17
CA PRO A 137 19.98 -12.73 -9.57
C PRO A 137 19.04 -13.13 -8.42
N GLU A 138 17.96 -12.39 -8.26
CA GLU A 138 16.95 -12.61 -7.22
C GLU A 138 15.95 -13.67 -7.69
N SER A 139 16.45 -14.89 -7.77
CA SER A 139 15.69 -16.08 -8.21
C SER A 139 16.03 -17.27 -7.32
N GLY A 140 15.13 -18.27 -7.29
CA GLY A 140 15.28 -19.45 -6.44
C GLY A 140 15.49 -19.07 -4.97
N ASP A 141 16.49 -19.69 -4.33
CA ASP A 141 16.78 -19.47 -2.91
C ASP A 141 17.40 -18.09 -2.60
N ASN A 142 17.72 -17.28 -3.61
CA ASN A 142 18.25 -15.92 -3.41
C ASN A 142 17.17 -14.83 -3.39
N MET A 143 15.89 -15.20 -3.33
CA MET A 143 14.80 -14.24 -3.14
C MET A 143 14.62 -13.87 -1.67
N SER A 144 14.28 -12.61 -1.41
CA SER A 144 13.90 -12.18 -0.06
C SER A 144 12.64 -12.90 0.42
N MET A 145 12.47 -13.01 1.74
CA MET A 145 11.22 -13.51 2.33
C MET A 145 10.03 -12.64 1.91
N PHE A 146 10.23 -11.35 1.70
CA PHE A 146 9.20 -10.42 1.22
C PHE A 146 8.75 -10.78 -0.20
N HIS A 147 9.69 -10.93 -1.13
CA HIS A 147 9.42 -11.36 -2.51
C HIS A 147 8.67 -12.70 -2.53
N ARG A 148 9.16 -13.70 -1.80
CA ARG A 148 8.51 -15.01 -1.72
C ARG A 148 7.08 -14.91 -1.15
N SER A 149 6.87 -14.05 -0.15
CA SER A 149 5.54 -13.82 0.43
C SER A 149 4.55 -13.23 -0.58
N MET A 150 5.01 -12.31 -1.44
CA MET A 150 4.18 -11.77 -2.51
C MET A 150 3.90 -12.83 -3.59
N GLN A 151 4.90 -13.64 -3.94
CA GLN A 151 4.76 -14.72 -4.90
C GLN A 151 3.70 -15.75 -4.47
N ILE A 152 3.69 -16.18 -3.21
CA ILE A 152 2.70 -17.18 -2.77
C ILE A 152 1.28 -16.61 -2.73
N VAL A 153 1.11 -15.32 -2.42
CA VAL A 153 -0.19 -14.64 -2.52
C VAL A 153 -0.64 -14.65 -3.98
N PHE A 154 0.22 -14.23 -4.91
CA PHE A 154 -0.07 -14.27 -6.33
C PHE A 154 -0.41 -15.68 -6.84
N ASP A 155 0.38 -16.67 -6.46
CA ASP A 155 0.19 -18.06 -6.87
C ASP A 155 -1.04 -18.72 -6.21
N SER A 156 -1.62 -18.16 -5.14
CA SER A 156 -2.82 -18.71 -4.49
C SER A 156 -4.10 -17.92 -4.78
N THR A 157 -3.98 -16.71 -5.32
CA THR A 157 -5.12 -15.82 -5.59
C THR A 157 -5.98 -16.41 -6.71
N ARG A 158 -7.32 -16.43 -6.51
CA ARG A 158 -8.32 -17.05 -7.42
C ARG A 158 -8.05 -18.51 -7.77
N THR A 159 -7.34 -19.23 -6.90
CA THR A 159 -7.03 -20.65 -7.05
C THR A 159 -7.94 -21.48 -6.16
N THR A 160 -8.64 -22.44 -6.77
CA THR A 160 -9.57 -23.33 -6.08
C THR A 160 -8.85 -24.58 -5.60
N ALA A 161 -9.06 -24.96 -4.34
CA ALA A 161 -8.58 -26.22 -3.77
C ALA A 161 -9.74 -27.05 -3.23
N CYS A 162 -9.68 -28.36 -3.45
CA CYS A 162 -10.71 -29.28 -2.98
C CYS A 162 -10.19 -30.72 -2.97
N ASN A 163 -11.00 -31.66 -2.46
CA ASN A 163 -10.65 -33.07 -2.53
C ASN A 163 -10.52 -33.55 -3.99
N LYS A 164 -9.66 -34.54 -4.20
CA LYS A 164 -9.44 -35.15 -5.52
C LYS A 164 -10.55 -36.14 -5.91
N ALA A 165 -10.62 -36.47 -7.19
CA ALA A 165 -11.41 -37.62 -7.64
C ALA A 165 -10.82 -38.92 -7.08
N GLY A 166 -11.69 -39.82 -6.62
CA GLY A 166 -11.32 -41.03 -5.89
C GLY A 166 -10.70 -40.74 -4.52
N ALA A 167 -10.98 -39.57 -3.93
CA ALA A 167 -10.49 -39.23 -2.60
C ALA A 167 -10.88 -40.31 -1.57
N LYS A 168 -10.01 -40.48 -0.58
CA LYS A 168 -10.22 -41.35 0.58
C LYS A 168 -10.04 -40.51 1.84
N VAL A 169 -11.05 -40.50 2.68
CA VAL A 169 -11.02 -39.81 3.98
C VAL A 169 -10.67 -40.84 5.05
N TYR A 170 -9.46 -40.74 5.57
CA TYR A 170 -9.02 -41.54 6.71
C TYR A 170 -9.56 -40.89 7.98
N LEU A 171 -10.37 -41.63 8.73
CA LEU A 171 -10.98 -41.20 9.98
C LEU A 171 -10.45 -42.03 11.14
N ASP A 172 -10.08 -41.35 12.21
CA ASP A 172 -9.78 -41.97 13.49
C ASP A 172 -11.10 -42.47 14.13
N ALA A 173 -11.29 -43.79 14.28
CA ALA A 173 -12.59 -44.30 14.73
C ALA A 173 -12.89 -44.03 16.21
N GLU A 174 -11.91 -43.57 17.00
CA GLU A 174 -12.20 -43.03 18.34
C GLU A 174 -13.17 -41.84 18.27
N VAL A 175 -13.15 -41.08 17.18
CA VAL A 175 -14.06 -39.96 16.92
C VAL A 175 -15.51 -40.44 16.81
N LEU A 176 -15.74 -41.69 16.37
CA LEU A 176 -17.05 -42.33 16.28
C LEU A 176 -17.38 -43.18 17.53
N GLY A 177 -16.58 -43.08 18.60
CA GLY A 177 -16.73 -43.90 19.81
C GLY A 177 -16.42 -45.38 19.61
N MET A 178 -15.76 -45.74 18.50
CA MET A 178 -15.37 -47.11 18.16
C MET A 178 -13.87 -47.29 18.43
N PHE A 179 -13.53 -47.83 19.60
CA PHE A 179 -12.13 -47.98 20.01
C PHE A 179 -11.32 -48.90 19.08
N GLY A 180 -10.18 -48.40 18.60
CA GLY A 180 -9.09 -49.23 18.05
C GLY A 180 -9.17 -49.58 16.56
N LEU A 181 -9.95 -48.86 15.74
CA LEU A 181 -10.01 -49.05 14.29
C LEU A 181 -9.70 -47.72 13.56
N ASN A 182 -9.01 -47.77 12.42
CA ASN A 182 -8.95 -46.65 11.48
C ASN A 182 -9.96 -46.93 10.38
N LEU A 183 -10.81 -45.95 10.06
CA LEU A 183 -11.83 -46.09 9.03
C LEU A 183 -11.47 -45.29 7.78
N VAL A 184 -11.85 -45.81 6.61
CA VAL A 184 -11.58 -45.19 5.32
C VAL A 184 -12.90 -44.98 4.59
N TYR A 185 -13.34 -43.74 4.46
CA TYR A 185 -14.50 -43.38 3.64
C TYR A 185 -14.07 -43.12 2.19
N PRO A 186 -14.78 -43.62 1.16
CA PRO A 186 -15.98 -44.47 1.23
C PRO A 186 -15.70 -45.98 1.31
N ASP A 187 -14.44 -46.43 1.26
CA ASP A 187 -14.08 -47.84 1.08
C ASP A 187 -14.66 -48.82 2.12
N ASP A 188 -14.71 -48.44 3.40
CA ASP A 188 -15.15 -49.34 4.45
C ASP A 188 -16.67 -49.59 4.44
N GLY A 189 -17.03 -50.87 4.57
CA GLY A 189 -18.43 -51.32 4.52
C GLY A 189 -19.33 -50.72 5.61
N ILE A 190 -18.76 -50.22 6.70
CA ILE A 190 -19.51 -49.58 7.79
C ILE A 190 -20.26 -48.32 7.30
N PHE A 191 -19.73 -47.60 6.32
CA PHE A 191 -20.37 -46.38 5.79
C PHE A 191 -21.64 -46.69 4.99
N SER A 192 -21.80 -47.91 4.47
CA SER A 192 -23.06 -48.35 3.87
C SER A 192 -24.18 -48.52 4.90
N VAL A 193 -23.80 -48.74 6.17
CA VAL A 193 -24.74 -48.87 7.31
C VAL A 193 -24.98 -47.51 7.97
N LEU A 194 -23.91 -46.73 8.18
CA LEU A 194 -24.00 -45.42 8.81
C LEU A 194 -24.69 -44.37 7.92
N CYS A 195 -24.56 -44.50 6.60
CA CYS A 195 -25.05 -43.53 5.62
C CYS A 195 -25.86 -44.21 4.50
N PRO A 196 -27.00 -44.85 4.82
CA PRO A 196 -27.78 -45.57 3.82
C PRO A 196 -28.36 -44.61 2.79
N GLY A 197 -27.92 -44.74 1.53
CA GLY A 197 -28.40 -43.92 0.41
C GLY A 197 -27.76 -42.53 0.27
N THR A 198 -26.86 -42.13 1.17
CA THR A 198 -26.11 -40.86 1.07
C THR A 198 -24.60 -41.06 0.87
N LYS A 199 -24.09 -42.28 1.06
CA LYS A 199 -22.72 -42.67 0.69
C LYS A 199 -22.49 -42.43 -0.80
N LYS A 200 -21.42 -41.70 -1.14
CA LYS A 200 -20.97 -41.51 -2.52
C LYS A 200 -19.67 -42.29 -2.76
N ASP A 201 -19.69 -43.16 -3.77
CA ASP A 201 -18.58 -44.05 -4.13
C ASP A 201 -18.62 -44.34 -5.66
N PRO A 202 -17.63 -43.89 -6.46
CA PRO A 202 -16.46 -43.12 -6.04
C PRO A 202 -16.80 -41.65 -5.74
N LEU A 203 -15.96 -41.00 -4.94
CA LEU A 203 -15.97 -39.55 -4.78
C LEU A 203 -15.40 -38.88 -6.04
N ASP A 204 -16.01 -37.79 -6.47
CA ASP A 204 -15.53 -36.90 -7.53
C ASP A 204 -14.85 -35.67 -6.92
N TRP A 205 -14.26 -34.83 -7.77
CA TRP A 205 -13.64 -33.57 -7.38
C TRP A 205 -14.63 -32.69 -6.59
N CYS A 206 -14.14 -32.15 -5.48
CA CYS A 206 -14.84 -31.17 -4.66
C CYS A 206 -16.15 -31.66 -4.00
N ASP A 207 -16.34 -32.97 -3.88
CA ASP A 207 -17.47 -33.59 -3.17
C ASP A 207 -17.39 -33.49 -1.64
N VAL A 208 -16.19 -33.51 -1.06
CA VAL A 208 -15.98 -33.52 0.39
C VAL A 208 -15.88 -32.10 0.94
N TYR A 209 -15.05 -31.25 0.34
CA TYR A 209 -14.93 -29.83 0.68
C TYR A 209 -14.51 -29.06 -0.57
N ARG A 210 -14.64 -27.73 -0.52
CA ARG A 210 -14.16 -26.84 -1.58
C ARG A 210 -13.79 -25.49 -0.98
N ILE A 211 -12.63 -24.98 -1.38
CA ILE A 211 -12.17 -23.62 -1.12
C ILE A 211 -12.12 -22.93 -2.48
N GLU A 212 -12.89 -21.86 -2.66
CA GLU A 212 -12.98 -21.17 -3.94
C GLU A 212 -11.71 -20.35 -4.25
N ASP A 213 -11.19 -19.67 -3.25
CA ASP A 213 -9.99 -18.84 -3.31
C ASP A 213 -9.09 -19.13 -2.09
N LEU A 214 -7.91 -19.70 -2.36
CA LEU A 214 -6.94 -20.06 -1.34
C LEU A 214 -6.37 -18.86 -0.58
N THR A 215 -6.08 -17.76 -1.26
CA THR A 215 -5.58 -16.54 -0.61
C THR A 215 -6.61 -15.97 0.34
N GLN A 216 -7.85 -15.81 -0.13
CA GLN A 216 -8.93 -15.29 0.71
C GLN A 216 -9.16 -16.17 1.94
N PHE A 217 -9.25 -17.50 1.75
CA PHE A 217 -9.47 -18.43 2.85
C PHE A 217 -8.33 -18.40 3.88
N TYR A 218 -7.07 -18.31 3.42
CA TYR A 218 -5.91 -18.24 4.30
C TYR A 218 -5.87 -16.93 5.10
N LEU A 219 -6.13 -15.78 4.46
CA LEU A 219 -6.19 -14.48 5.14
C LEU A 219 -7.31 -14.45 6.19
N GLN A 220 -8.46 -15.03 5.88
CA GLN A 220 -9.57 -15.16 6.84
C GLN A 220 -9.17 -16.03 8.04
N SER A 221 -8.48 -17.15 7.81
CA SER A 221 -7.97 -18.02 8.89
C SER A 221 -6.98 -17.27 9.78
N LEU A 222 -6.05 -16.50 9.20
CA LEU A 222 -5.07 -15.71 9.95
C LEU A 222 -5.71 -14.66 10.87
N ILE A 223 -6.82 -14.06 10.43
CA ILE A 223 -7.61 -13.08 11.20
C ILE A 223 -8.44 -13.77 12.28
N GLU A 224 -9.18 -14.82 11.94
CA GLU A 224 -10.09 -15.49 12.87
C GLU A 224 -9.38 -16.29 13.96
N ASP A 225 -8.11 -16.66 13.73
CA ASP A 225 -7.19 -17.24 14.72
C ASP A 225 -6.61 -16.20 15.71
N ASP A 226 -6.92 -14.90 15.56
CA ASP A 226 -6.45 -13.89 16.50
C ASP A 226 -7.14 -14.02 17.87
N PRO A 227 -6.40 -14.30 18.96
CA PRO A 227 -6.98 -14.38 20.30
C PRO A 227 -7.52 -13.02 20.80
N LYS A 228 -7.13 -11.90 20.19
CA LYS A 228 -7.63 -10.55 20.51
C LYS A 228 -8.91 -10.21 19.75
N LEU A 229 -9.30 -10.98 18.73
CA LEU A 229 -10.51 -10.72 17.96
C LEU A 229 -11.75 -11.04 18.80
N PRO A 230 -12.62 -10.07 19.11
CA PRO A 230 -13.81 -10.35 19.89
C PRO A 230 -14.75 -11.27 19.10
N ALA A 231 -15.46 -12.17 19.79
CA ALA A 231 -16.38 -13.12 19.16
C ALA A 231 -17.46 -12.46 18.29
N SER A 232 -17.86 -11.21 18.61
CA SER A 232 -18.80 -10.42 17.82
C SER A 232 -18.24 -9.90 16.49
N ALA A 233 -16.91 -9.83 16.36
CA ALA A 233 -16.20 -9.45 15.15
C ALA A 233 -15.84 -10.65 14.26
N ASN A 234 -15.90 -11.86 14.80
CA ASN A 234 -15.70 -13.07 14.04
C ASN A 234 -16.95 -13.37 13.18
N LYS A 235 -16.78 -13.42 11.85
CA LYS A 235 -17.82 -13.70 10.85
C LYS A 235 -17.86 -15.19 10.47
N GLY A 236 -16.88 -16.00 10.91
CA GLY A 236 -16.80 -17.43 10.64
C GLY A 236 -16.64 -17.77 9.16
N LYS A 237 -15.94 -16.94 8.41
CA LYS A 237 -15.69 -17.11 6.97
C LYS A 237 -14.64 -18.18 6.69
N ALA A 238 -13.63 -18.33 7.56
CA ALA A 238 -12.56 -19.33 7.43
C ALA A 238 -13.06 -20.73 7.84
N ARG A 239 -14.11 -21.23 7.18
CA ARG A 239 -14.74 -22.51 7.51
C ARG A 239 -14.63 -23.52 6.37
N LEU A 240 -14.02 -24.66 6.66
CA LEU A 240 -14.08 -25.85 5.81
C LEU A 240 -15.48 -26.46 5.92
N VAL A 241 -16.28 -26.31 4.87
CA VAL A 241 -17.62 -26.90 4.81
C VAL A 241 -17.52 -28.32 4.27
N VAL A 242 -17.94 -29.29 5.09
CA VAL A 242 -18.11 -30.68 4.67
C VAL A 242 -19.37 -30.78 3.80
N LYS A 243 -19.18 -31.04 2.51
CA LYS A 243 -20.22 -31.06 1.49
C LYS A 243 -20.84 -32.43 1.27
N ASP A 244 -20.09 -33.50 1.52
CA ASP A 244 -20.57 -34.86 1.35
C ASP A 244 -21.67 -35.16 2.39
N ALA A 245 -22.82 -35.64 1.93
CA ALA A 245 -24.01 -35.81 2.77
C ALA A 245 -23.87 -36.92 3.81
N CYS A 246 -23.06 -37.95 3.54
CA CYS A 246 -22.74 -38.97 4.54
C CYS A 246 -21.89 -38.34 5.64
N MET A 247 -20.77 -37.72 5.27
CA MET A 247 -19.81 -37.11 6.20
C MET A 247 -20.44 -35.98 7.03
N ALA A 248 -21.18 -35.07 6.40
CA ALA A 248 -21.92 -34.03 7.10
C ALA A 248 -23.00 -34.61 8.02
N GLY A 249 -23.62 -35.72 7.60
CA GLY A 249 -24.59 -36.46 8.40
C GLY A 249 -23.99 -37.22 9.59
N LEU A 250 -22.66 -37.28 9.73
CA LEU A 250 -21.98 -37.87 10.89
C LEU A 250 -21.65 -36.83 11.98
N ASP A 251 -21.89 -35.54 11.75
CA ASP A 251 -21.58 -34.44 12.70
C ASP A 251 -22.26 -34.62 14.08
N TRP A 252 -23.40 -35.31 14.15
CA TRP A 252 -24.06 -35.63 15.43
C TRP A 252 -23.32 -36.70 16.24
N ALA A 253 -22.53 -37.56 15.58
CA ALA A 253 -21.76 -38.64 16.19
C ALA A 253 -20.27 -38.28 16.34
N THR A 254 -19.77 -37.37 15.50
CA THR A 254 -18.38 -36.90 15.46
C THR A 254 -18.36 -35.40 15.69
N ASN A 255 -17.67 -34.91 16.72
CA ASN A 255 -17.27 -33.51 16.72
C ASN A 255 -16.34 -33.30 15.51
N MET A 256 -16.82 -32.66 14.44
CA MET A 256 -16.09 -32.57 13.18
C MET A 256 -14.74 -31.83 13.33
N ASP A 257 -14.65 -30.89 14.29
CA ASP A 257 -13.39 -30.23 14.61
C ASP A 257 -12.36 -31.24 15.17
N ASP A 258 -12.78 -32.06 16.14
CA ASP A 258 -11.94 -33.14 16.69
C ASP A 258 -11.63 -34.20 15.62
N ALA A 259 -12.58 -34.46 14.71
CA ALA A 259 -12.43 -35.43 13.64
C ALA A 259 -11.28 -35.03 12.71
N PHE A 260 -11.28 -33.78 12.23
CA PHE A 260 -10.23 -33.26 11.36
C PHE A 260 -8.87 -33.22 12.06
N GLU A 261 -8.83 -32.73 13.30
CA GLU A 261 -7.56 -32.57 14.02
C GLU A 261 -6.94 -33.92 14.36
N ARG A 262 -7.74 -34.84 14.92
CA ARG A 262 -7.24 -36.19 15.26
C ARG A 262 -6.87 -36.96 14.02
N SER A 263 -7.72 -36.98 12.99
CA SER A 263 -7.50 -37.83 11.82
C SER A 263 -6.32 -37.36 10.98
N SER A 264 -6.05 -36.05 10.94
CA SER A 264 -4.86 -35.51 10.29
C SER A 264 -3.60 -35.63 11.15
N GLY A 265 -3.71 -35.51 12.47
CA GLY A 265 -2.57 -35.37 13.38
C GLY A 265 -1.96 -33.96 13.40
N ILE A 266 -2.59 -32.99 12.73
CA ILE A 266 -2.16 -31.59 12.68
C ILE A 266 -2.98 -30.79 13.70
N THR A 267 -2.32 -30.26 14.73
CA THR A 267 -2.95 -29.43 15.75
C THR A 267 -3.53 -28.16 15.13
N GLY A 268 -4.78 -27.84 15.48
CA GLY A 268 -5.50 -26.70 14.95
C GLY A 268 -6.13 -26.92 13.57
N LEU A 269 -5.97 -28.10 12.95
CA LEU A 269 -6.68 -28.44 11.72
C LEU A 269 -8.10 -28.90 12.05
N THR A 270 -9.02 -27.94 12.14
CA THR A 270 -10.44 -28.18 12.47
C THR A 270 -11.32 -27.76 11.28
N THR A 271 -12.65 -27.70 11.44
CA THR A 271 -13.51 -27.03 10.44
C THR A 271 -13.27 -25.53 10.38
N ARG A 272 -12.56 -24.95 11.36
CA ARG A 272 -12.06 -23.56 11.37
C ARG A 272 -10.56 -23.57 11.61
N PRO A 273 -9.77 -23.93 10.60
CA PRO A 273 -8.36 -24.22 10.80
C PRO A 273 -7.58 -22.98 11.19
N THR A 274 -6.61 -23.15 12.08
CA THR A 274 -5.61 -22.11 12.34
C THR A 274 -4.69 -21.94 11.12
N HIS A 275 -4.11 -20.76 10.96
CA HIS A 275 -3.22 -20.50 9.82
C HIS A 275 -1.96 -21.38 9.86
N GLN A 276 -1.45 -21.71 11.05
CA GLN A 276 -0.32 -22.62 11.21
C GLN A 276 -0.69 -24.04 10.79
N ALA A 277 -1.90 -24.51 11.09
CA ALA A 277 -2.41 -25.80 10.63
C ALA A 277 -2.51 -25.85 9.09
N LEU A 278 -3.00 -24.77 8.47
CA LEU A 278 -3.02 -24.63 7.01
C LEU A 278 -1.61 -24.69 6.41
N ASN A 279 -0.62 -24.08 7.07
CA ASN A 279 0.76 -24.15 6.61
C ASN A 279 1.27 -25.60 6.56
N ARG A 280 0.97 -26.41 7.58
CA ARG A 280 1.33 -27.84 7.60
C ARG A 280 0.55 -28.60 6.53
N LEU A 281 -0.75 -28.33 6.39
CA LEU A 281 -1.60 -28.97 5.38
C LEU A 281 -1.08 -28.78 3.94
N VAL A 282 -0.62 -27.57 3.62
CA VAL A 282 -0.14 -27.22 2.27
C VAL A 282 1.28 -27.74 2.03
N PHE A 283 2.18 -27.60 3.01
CA PHE A 283 3.61 -27.85 2.81
C PHE A 283 4.11 -29.21 3.27
N PHE A 284 3.27 -30.03 3.91
CA PHE A 284 3.66 -31.38 4.27
C PHE A 284 4.02 -32.20 3.01
N GLY A 285 5.16 -32.90 3.08
CA GLY A 285 5.71 -33.73 2.01
C GLY A 285 4.96 -35.04 1.78
N ALA A 286 3.63 -34.97 1.58
CA ALA A 286 2.78 -36.11 1.27
C ALA A 286 3.02 -36.69 -0.13
N ASP A 287 2.68 -37.97 -0.28
CA ASP A 287 2.58 -38.64 -1.58
C ASP A 287 1.51 -38.00 -2.47
N ALA A 288 1.70 -38.10 -3.78
CA ALA A 288 0.73 -37.67 -4.79
C ALA A 288 0.39 -38.85 -5.71
N SER A 289 -0.86 -38.93 -6.18
CA SER A 289 -1.26 -40.06 -7.05
C SER A 289 -0.81 -39.88 -8.49
N SER A 290 -0.66 -38.62 -8.92
CA SER A 290 -0.46 -38.26 -10.33
C SER A 290 0.87 -37.58 -10.61
N LEU A 291 1.65 -37.26 -9.56
CA LEU A 291 2.87 -36.47 -9.66
C LEU A 291 4.04 -37.14 -8.93
N SER A 292 5.22 -37.10 -9.54
CA SER A 292 6.48 -37.46 -8.88
C SER A 292 6.98 -36.24 -8.10
N MET A 293 6.73 -36.23 -6.79
CA MET A 293 7.06 -35.09 -5.94
C MET A 293 8.51 -35.14 -5.43
N PRO A 294 9.27 -34.02 -5.48
CA PRO A 294 10.67 -33.98 -5.06
C PRO A 294 10.87 -33.78 -3.55
N ASP A 295 9.83 -33.38 -2.83
CA ASP A 295 9.86 -32.85 -1.47
C ASP A 295 9.16 -33.77 -0.45
N LEU A 296 9.25 -35.08 -0.68
CA LEU A 296 8.59 -36.08 0.16
C LEU A 296 9.18 -36.12 1.57
N ASP A 297 8.31 -36.19 2.57
CA ASP A 297 8.69 -36.34 3.97
C ASP A 297 9.34 -37.73 4.17
N PRO A 298 10.54 -37.81 4.79
CA PRO A 298 11.22 -39.09 4.96
C PRO A 298 10.51 -40.02 5.96
N MET A 299 9.68 -39.49 6.87
CA MET A 299 8.95 -40.26 7.89
C MET A 299 7.53 -40.63 7.48
N ARG A 300 7.11 -40.34 6.23
CA ARG A 300 5.73 -40.57 5.75
C ARG A 300 5.28 -42.04 5.66
N HIS A 301 6.23 -42.98 5.75
CA HIS A 301 5.99 -44.43 5.68
C HIS A 301 6.56 -45.20 6.87
N ASP A 302 7.06 -44.51 7.90
CA ASP A 302 7.65 -45.18 9.05
C ASP A 302 6.55 -45.85 9.88
N GLU A 303 6.43 -47.18 9.79
CA GLU A 303 5.43 -47.97 10.50
C GLU A 303 5.62 -47.80 12.01
N GLY A 304 4.70 -47.05 12.64
CA GLY A 304 4.67 -46.83 14.10
C GLY A 304 5.00 -45.40 14.58
N LEU A 305 5.16 -44.39 13.71
CA LEU A 305 5.45 -42.99 14.11
C LEU A 305 4.69 -41.88 13.34
N LEU A 306 4.76 -40.68 13.96
CA LEU A 306 4.04 -39.40 13.77
C LEU A 306 3.47 -39.05 12.39
N ASN A 307 4.20 -39.23 11.29
CA ASN A 307 3.86 -38.59 9.99
C ASN A 307 3.14 -39.51 9.00
N GLN A 308 3.06 -40.83 9.24
CA GLN A 308 2.31 -41.74 8.37
C GLN A 308 0.82 -41.37 8.31
N LYS A 309 0.25 -41.02 9.46
CA LYS A 309 -1.15 -40.59 9.58
C LYS A 309 -1.41 -39.32 8.78
N VAL A 310 -0.55 -38.32 8.94
CA VAL A 310 -0.59 -37.05 8.18
C VAL A 310 -0.54 -37.34 6.68
N ASN A 311 0.38 -38.20 6.25
CA ASN A 311 0.52 -38.57 4.84
C ASN A 311 -0.74 -39.25 4.31
N GLN A 312 -1.30 -40.23 5.01
CA GLN A 312 -2.54 -40.90 4.60
C GLN A 312 -3.71 -39.93 4.51
N PHE A 313 -3.85 -39.04 5.49
CA PHE A 313 -4.88 -38.01 5.49
C PHE A 313 -4.76 -37.09 4.27
N ILE A 314 -3.59 -36.48 4.05
CA ILE A 314 -3.39 -35.50 2.97
C ILE A 314 -3.42 -36.18 1.60
N SER A 315 -2.60 -37.22 1.39
CA SER A 315 -2.51 -37.92 0.10
C SER A 315 -3.79 -38.66 -0.26
N GLY A 316 -4.56 -39.12 0.73
CA GLY A 316 -5.88 -39.70 0.52
C GLY A 316 -6.90 -38.67 0.05
N LEU A 317 -6.88 -37.48 0.65
CA LEU A 317 -7.90 -36.47 0.47
C LEU A 317 -7.69 -35.58 -0.76
N GLN A 318 -6.48 -35.08 -0.99
CA GLN A 318 -6.19 -34.06 -2.02
C GLN A 318 -4.90 -34.35 -2.77
N GLU A 319 -4.81 -33.86 -4.02
CA GLU A 319 -3.53 -33.74 -4.71
C GLU A 319 -2.81 -32.47 -4.24
N PRO A 320 -1.48 -32.35 -4.43
CA PRO A 320 -0.77 -31.09 -4.20
C PRO A 320 -1.46 -29.93 -4.92
N MET A 321 -1.71 -28.84 -4.19
CA MET A 321 -2.44 -27.69 -4.73
C MET A 321 -1.69 -27.08 -5.91
N GLY A 322 -2.37 -26.90 -7.04
CA GLY A 322 -1.78 -26.30 -8.22
C GLY A 322 -1.71 -24.78 -8.14
N SER A 323 -0.75 -24.18 -8.85
CA SER A 323 -0.70 -22.72 -9.06
C SER A 323 -1.47 -22.31 -10.32
N PRO A 324 -1.65 -21.01 -10.58
CA PRO A 324 -2.14 -20.46 -11.85
C PRO A 324 -1.40 -20.94 -13.10
N GLN A 325 -0.18 -21.50 -12.97
CA GLN A 325 0.55 -22.10 -14.09
C GLN A 325 -0.09 -23.40 -14.61
N CYS A 326 -0.94 -24.02 -13.81
CA CYS A 326 -1.61 -25.27 -14.16
C CYS A 326 -2.99 -24.99 -14.76
N ALA A 327 -3.38 -25.78 -15.78
CA ALA A 327 -4.69 -25.65 -16.40
C ALA A 327 -5.81 -26.03 -15.42
N LYS A 328 -6.94 -25.33 -15.49
CA LYS A 328 -8.13 -25.68 -14.71
C LYS A 328 -8.84 -26.89 -15.31
N ASN A 329 -9.24 -27.83 -14.46
CA ASN A 329 -10.11 -28.95 -14.84
C ASN A 329 -11.60 -28.52 -14.88
N ALA A 330 -12.51 -29.45 -15.18
CA ALA A 330 -13.95 -29.16 -15.22
C ALA A 330 -14.56 -28.73 -13.87
N ALA A 331 -13.90 -29.04 -12.76
CA ALA A 331 -14.29 -28.62 -11.41
C ALA A 331 -13.73 -27.24 -11.02
N GLY A 332 -12.93 -26.61 -11.89
CA GLY A 332 -12.28 -25.32 -11.64
C GLY A 332 -10.95 -25.41 -10.88
N VAL A 333 -10.45 -26.61 -10.60
CA VAL A 333 -9.19 -26.85 -9.87
C VAL A 333 -8.01 -26.83 -10.83
N ASN A 334 -6.93 -26.16 -10.44
CA ASN A 334 -5.66 -26.13 -11.17
C ASN A 334 -4.97 -27.50 -11.06
N LEU A 335 -5.00 -28.28 -12.14
CA LEU A 335 -4.40 -29.62 -12.20
C LEU A 335 -3.04 -29.57 -12.90
N CYS A 336 -1.98 -29.80 -12.13
CA CYS A 336 -0.62 -29.73 -12.64
C CYS A 336 -0.19 -31.03 -13.33
N THR A 337 0.64 -30.90 -14.36
CA THR A 337 1.30 -32.02 -15.04
C THR A 337 2.74 -32.25 -14.58
N SER A 338 3.30 -31.31 -13.83
CA SER A 338 4.62 -31.39 -13.21
C SER A 338 4.59 -30.85 -11.78
N ALA A 339 5.50 -31.34 -10.94
CA ALA A 339 5.59 -30.93 -9.55
C ALA A 339 5.99 -29.45 -9.41
N ASP A 340 6.84 -28.93 -10.30
CA ASP A 340 7.36 -27.55 -10.27
C ASP A 340 6.28 -26.46 -10.31
N ALA A 341 5.10 -26.77 -10.83
CA ALA A 341 3.98 -25.84 -10.93
C ALA A 341 2.99 -25.96 -9.76
N THR A 342 3.23 -26.87 -8.82
CA THR A 342 2.43 -26.96 -7.58
C THR A 342 2.88 -25.90 -6.59
N LEU A 343 1.96 -25.40 -5.76
CA LEU A 343 2.28 -24.42 -4.70
C LEU A 343 3.39 -24.93 -3.77
N ARG A 344 3.38 -26.22 -3.47
CA ARG A 344 4.31 -26.86 -2.54
C ARG A 344 5.77 -26.74 -2.99
N VAL A 345 6.03 -27.02 -4.26
CA VAL A 345 7.38 -27.00 -4.85
C VAL A 345 7.77 -25.60 -5.30
N ARG A 346 6.83 -24.83 -5.85
CA ARG A 346 7.09 -23.47 -6.34
C ARG A 346 7.37 -22.48 -5.21
N ASN A 347 6.72 -22.65 -4.05
CA ASN A 347 6.81 -21.74 -2.91
C ASN A 347 7.26 -22.48 -1.63
N PRO A 348 8.41 -23.16 -1.62
CA PRO A 348 8.76 -24.15 -0.61
C PRO A 348 8.74 -23.57 0.81
N GLY A 349 7.73 -23.98 1.60
CA GLY A 349 7.53 -23.57 3.00
C GLY A 349 7.36 -22.07 3.22
N THR A 350 6.98 -21.31 2.18
CA THR A 350 6.90 -19.84 2.24
C THR A 350 5.91 -19.34 3.29
N LEU A 351 4.80 -20.02 3.56
CA LEU A 351 3.88 -19.56 4.61
C LEU A 351 4.45 -19.70 6.04
N LEU A 352 5.47 -20.55 6.24
CA LEU A 352 6.15 -20.64 7.54
C LEU A 352 7.01 -19.43 7.85
N LEU A 353 7.33 -18.61 6.84
CA LEU A 353 7.91 -17.30 7.04
C LEU A 353 6.97 -16.42 7.88
N TRP A 354 5.64 -16.59 7.74
CA TRP A 354 4.63 -15.75 8.40
C TRP A 354 4.39 -16.11 9.86
N GLU A 355 5.00 -17.21 10.33
CA GLU A 355 5.09 -17.56 11.75
C GLU A 355 6.29 -16.87 12.44
N GLN A 356 7.13 -16.18 11.67
CA GLN A 356 8.33 -15.53 12.19
C GLN A 356 8.10 -14.06 12.51
N PHE A 357 8.89 -13.57 13.47
CA PHE A 357 9.01 -12.15 13.81
C PHE A 357 7.72 -11.44 14.24
N GLY A 358 6.65 -12.17 14.53
CA GLY A 358 5.35 -11.60 14.84
C GLY A 358 4.58 -11.09 13.61
N PHE A 359 4.83 -11.68 12.43
CA PHE A 359 4.22 -11.23 11.17
C PHE A 359 2.68 -11.26 11.23
N ALA A 360 2.09 -12.35 11.73
CA ALA A 360 0.64 -12.48 11.83
C ALA A 360 0.06 -11.40 12.76
N GLU A 361 0.62 -11.22 13.95
CA GLU A 361 0.20 -10.23 14.93
C GLU A 361 0.28 -8.80 14.38
N ALA A 362 1.37 -8.46 13.70
CA ALA A 362 1.57 -7.12 13.16
C ALA A 362 0.61 -6.79 12.00
N ASN A 363 0.26 -7.78 11.17
CA ASN A 363 -0.57 -7.59 9.98
C ASN A 363 -2.08 -7.72 10.23
N ARG A 364 -2.50 -8.48 11.26
CA ARG A 364 -3.91 -8.71 11.60
C ARG A 364 -4.77 -7.44 11.63
N PRO A 365 -4.34 -6.30 12.23
CA PRO A 365 -5.17 -5.09 12.23
C PRO A 365 -5.47 -4.57 10.82
N VAL A 366 -4.48 -4.57 9.93
CA VAL A 366 -4.62 -4.10 8.55
C VAL A 366 -5.50 -5.07 7.75
N LEU A 367 -5.25 -6.37 7.86
CA LEU A 367 -6.02 -7.42 7.20
C LEU A 367 -7.48 -7.45 7.68
N TYR A 368 -7.72 -7.17 8.95
CA TYR A 368 -9.07 -7.10 9.53
C TYR A 368 -9.92 -6.01 8.86
N ALA A 369 -9.33 -4.90 8.41
CA ALA A 369 -10.06 -3.87 7.67
C ALA A 369 -10.65 -4.44 6.37
N PHE A 370 -9.84 -5.14 5.56
CA PHE A 370 -10.32 -5.80 4.33
C PHE A 370 -11.40 -6.86 4.62
N TYR A 371 -11.16 -7.69 5.63
CA TYR A 371 -12.10 -8.73 6.06
C TYR A 371 -13.45 -8.17 6.54
N LYS A 372 -13.45 -7.05 7.27
CA LYS A 372 -14.68 -6.37 7.70
C LYS A 372 -15.53 -5.93 6.52
N HIS A 373 -14.90 -5.55 5.41
CA HIS A 373 -15.57 -5.09 4.19
C HIS A 373 -15.83 -6.19 3.14
N ASP A 374 -15.46 -7.44 3.44
CA ASP A 374 -15.55 -8.55 2.46
C ASP A 374 -14.75 -8.24 1.18
N ARG A 375 -13.61 -7.55 1.34
CA ARG A 375 -12.71 -7.10 0.27
C ARG A 375 -11.28 -7.63 0.40
N GLU A 376 -11.11 -8.88 0.83
CA GLU A 376 -9.79 -9.53 0.86
C GLU A 376 -9.17 -9.64 -0.55
N ASP A 377 -10.00 -9.60 -1.60
CA ASP A 377 -9.60 -9.49 -3.00
C ASP A 377 -8.71 -8.27 -3.25
N LEU A 378 -9.05 -7.11 -2.71
CA LEU A 378 -8.26 -5.89 -2.90
C LEU A 378 -6.89 -5.95 -2.22
N PHE A 379 -6.78 -6.67 -1.10
CA PHE A 379 -5.48 -6.92 -0.50
C PHE A 379 -4.63 -7.80 -1.42
N ALA A 380 -5.21 -8.86 -1.98
CA ALA A 380 -4.53 -9.71 -2.94
C ALA A 380 -4.13 -8.93 -4.20
N ASP A 381 -4.99 -8.07 -4.73
CA ASP A 381 -4.71 -7.23 -5.90
C ASP A 381 -3.54 -6.26 -5.65
N LEU A 382 -3.45 -5.66 -4.46
CA LEU A 382 -2.29 -4.82 -4.08
C LEU A 382 -0.97 -5.61 -4.12
N ILE A 383 -0.99 -6.85 -3.61
CA ILE A 383 0.18 -7.73 -3.61
C ILE A 383 0.50 -8.24 -5.02
N ASP A 384 -0.52 -8.55 -5.83
CA ASP A 384 -0.38 -8.96 -7.23
C ASP A 384 0.30 -7.87 -8.05
N VAL A 385 -0.11 -6.60 -7.89
CA VAL A 385 0.56 -5.46 -8.54
C VAL A 385 2.01 -5.37 -8.12
N MET A 386 2.30 -5.45 -6.82
CA MET A 386 3.68 -5.41 -6.34
C MET A 386 4.51 -6.55 -6.97
N TYR A 387 4.04 -7.80 -6.88
CA TYR A 387 4.73 -8.96 -7.45
C TYR A 387 4.93 -8.84 -8.96
N PHE A 388 3.92 -8.41 -9.71
CA PHE A 388 4.00 -8.21 -11.15
C PHE A 388 5.11 -7.22 -11.57
N HIS A 389 5.38 -6.23 -10.71
CA HIS A 389 6.43 -5.23 -10.90
C HIS A 389 7.76 -5.53 -10.19
N MET A 390 7.85 -6.60 -9.38
CA MET A 390 9.07 -7.00 -8.67
C MET A 390 10.23 -7.32 -9.61
N PRO A 391 10.07 -8.17 -10.65
CA PRO A 391 11.19 -8.59 -11.49
C PRO A 391 11.90 -7.39 -12.12
N ALA A 392 13.23 -7.41 -12.08
CA ALA A 392 14.06 -6.53 -12.91
C ALA A 392 14.40 -7.22 -14.25
N SER A 393 15.21 -6.60 -15.10
CA SER A 393 15.59 -7.16 -16.40
C SER A 393 16.44 -8.45 -16.32
N ASP A 394 16.94 -8.83 -15.15
CA ASP A 394 17.75 -10.03 -14.86
C ASP A 394 16.96 -11.18 -14.20
N HIS A 395 15.64 -11.18 -14.33
CA HIS A 395 14.65 -12.05 -13.67
C HIS A 395 14.69 -13.56 -13.97
N GLY A 396 15.55 -14.03 -14.88
CA GLY A 396 15.62 -15.44 -15.25
C GLY A 396 14.32 -15.96 -15.92
N PRO A 397 13.92 -17.24 -15.73
CA PRO A 397 12.80 -17.85 -16.46
C PRO A 397 11.41 -17.55 -15.88
N GLU A 398 11.33 -16.86 -14.74
CA GLU A 398 10.08 -16.62 -14.00
C GLU A 398 9.26 -15.44 -14.51
N CYS A 399 9.79 -14.72 -15.50
CA CYS A 399 9.16 -13.54 -16.05
C CYS A 399 9.22 -13.59 -17.59
N SER A 400 8.09 -13.24 -18.21
CA SER A 400 7.78 -13.39 -19.63
C SER A 400 7.07 -12.14 -20.14
N LYS A 401 7.35 -11.75 -21.38
CA LYS A 401 6.64 -10.67 -22.09
C LYS A 401 5.53 -11.17 -23.02
N THR A 402 5.25 -12.47 -23.00
CA THR A 402 4.21 -13.09 -23.83
C THR A 402 2.93 -13.30 -23.02
N GLY A 403 1.79 -12.91 -23.57
CA GLY A 403 0.47 -13.06 -22.93
C GLY A 403 -0.02 -11.75 -22.30
N SER A 404 -0.85 -11.87 -21.28
CA SER A 404 -1.39 -10.76 -20.49
C SER A 404 -1.26 -11.05 -18.99
N TRP A 405 -1.16 -9.99 -18.19
CA TRP A 405 -1.23 -10.07 -16.73
C TRP A 405 -2.68 -10.17 -16.23
N ASP A 406 -3.65 -9.70 -17.03
CA ASP A 406 -5.07 -9.72 -16.69
C ASP A 406 -5.57 -11.16 -16.51
N ARG A 407 -5.94 -11.50 -15.28
CA ARG A 407 -6.40 -12.85 -14.88
C ARG A 407 -7.67 -13.29 -15.60
N ASP A 408 -8.46 -12.36 -16.11
CA ASP A 408 -9.71 -12.63 -16.82
C ASP A 408 -9.51 -12.69 -18.35
N ALA A 409 -8.32 -12.35 -18.85
CA ALA A 409 -7.98 -12.45 -20.26
C ALA A 409 -7.73 -13.91 -20.70
N SER A 410 -8.21 -14.27 -21.89
CA SER A 410 -7.91 -15.58 -22.51
C SER A 410 -6.41 -15.83 -22.77
N SER A 411 -5.62 -14.76 -22.84
CA SER A 411 -4.17 -14.79 -22.97
C SER A 411 -3.43 -14.62 -21.64
N PHE A 412 -4.13 -14.75 -20.51
CA PHE A 412 -3.51 -14.69 -19.19
C PHE A 412 -2.32 -15.63 -19.12
N ASN A 413 -1.18 -15.07 -18.73
CA ASN A 413 0.03 -15.83 -18.48
C ASN A 413 0.52 -15.47 -17.07
N PRO A 414 0.53 -16.40 -16.11
CA PRO A 414 0.99 -16.14 -14.74
C PRO A 414 2.48 -15.83 -14.63
N ARG A 415 3.27 -16.04 -15.69
CA ARG A 415 4.66 -15.58 -15.77
C ARG A 415 4.78 -14.21 -16.43
N TYR A 416 3.68 -13.59 -16.86
CA TYR A 416 3.75 -12.28 -17.48
C TYR A 416 4.13 -11.21 -16.43
N CYS A 417 5.09 -10.35 -16.75
CA CYS A 417 5.71 -9.42 -15.81
C CYS A 417 6.02 -8.06 -16.45
N SER A 418 6.13 -7.01 -15.64
CA SER A 418 6.44 -5.66 -16.14
C SER A 418 7.94 -5.40 -16.33
N GLU A 419 8.81 -6.16 -15.66
CA GLU A 419 10.26 -5.89 -15.54
C GLU A 419 10.60 -4.52 -14.92
N SER A 420 9.70 -3.95 -14.11
CA SER A 420 9.89 -2.62 -13.50
C SER A 420 11.02 -2.57 -12.47
N GLY A 421 11.45 -3.71 -11.94
CA GLY A 421 12.56 -3.78 -11.00
C GLY A 421 12.26 -3.21 -9.61
N VAL A 422 11.00 -3.28 -9.15
CA VAL A 422 10.60 -2.81 -7.81
C VAL A 422 11.42 -3.49 -6.71
N VAL A 423 11.91 -4.71 -6.93
CA VAL A 423 12.75 -5.42 -5.96
C VAL A 423 14.04 -4.67 -5.58
N LYS A 424 14.57 -3.81 -6.46
CA LYS A 424 15.74 -2.98 -6.18
C LYS A 424 15.47 -1.92 -5.10
N TYR A 425 14.21 -1.68 -4.74
CA TYR A 425 13.83 -0.81 -3.63
C TYR A 425 14.02 -1.47 -2.27
N GLU A 426 14.18 -2.79 -2.17
CA GLU A 426 14.27 -3.47 -0.87
C GLU A 426 15.37 -2.91 0.05
N PRO A 427 16.62 -2.67 -0.39
CA PRO A 427 17.66 -2.06 0.46
C PRO A 427 17.28 -0.67 0.99
N LEU A 428 16.68 0.16 0.13
CA LEU A 428 16.15 1.47 0.49
C LEU A 428 15.04 1.33 1.54
N MET A 429 14.05 0.47 1.27
CA MET A 429 12.90 0.24 2.15
C MET A 429 13.34 -0.29 3.52
N VAL A 430 14.30 -1.21 3.58
CA VAL A 430 14.89 -1.71 4.84
C VAL A 430 15.39 -0.56 5.70
N LYS A 431 16.12 0.39 5.10
CA LYS A 431 16.66 1.55 5.80
C LYS A 431 15.57 2.54 6.21
N GLN A 432 14.62 2.80 5.32
CA GLN A 432 13.47 3.68 5.59
C GLN A 432 12.56 3.14 6.69
N LEU A 433 12.29 1.84 6.73
CA LEU A 433 11.53 1.18 7.78
C LEU A 433 12.27 1.19 9.13
N GLY A 434 13.61 1.27 9.13
CA GLY A 434 14.41 1.48 10.33
C GLY A 434 14.30 2.88 10.95
N THR A 435 13.58 3.81 10.32
CA THR A 435 13.40 5.19 10.78
C THR A 435 12.14 5.38 11.65
N ASP A 436 11.82 6.65 11.95
CA ASP A 436 10.61 7.07 12.65
C ASP A 436 9.34 7.02 11.78
N LEU A 437 9.36 6.36 10.61
CA LEU A 437 8.27 6.32 9.63
C LEU A 437 6.96 5.82 10.22
N LEU A 438 6.90 4.54 10.62
CA LEU A 438 5.69 3.93 11.18
C LEU A 438 5.26 4.60 12.49
N PRO A 439 6.17 4.89 13.45
CA PRO A 439 5.80 5.60 14.67
C PRO A 439 5.27 7.04 14.44
N ALA A 440 5.78 7.77 13.45
CA ALA A 440 5.27 9.10 13.11
C ALA A 440 3.88 9.04 12.47
N VAL A 441 3.65 8.09 11.55
CA VAL A 441 2.34 7.83 10.95
C VAL A 441 1.33 7.40 12.01
N HIS A 442 1.71 6.48 12.90
CA HIS A 442 0.88 6.03 14.01
C HIS A 442 0.48 7.20 14.93
N ALA A 443 1.43 8.05 15.33
CA ALA A 443 1.15 9.22 16.16
C ALA A 443 0.21 10.23 15.48
N LEU A 444 0.39 10.46 14.16
CA LEU A 444 -0.53 11.28 13.37
C LEU A 444 -1.94 10.68 13.36
N LEU A 445 -2.06 9.39 13.09
CA LEU A 445 -3.36 8.73 12.99
C LEU A 445 -4.09 8.64 14.34
N GLN A 446 -3.37 8.54 15.46
CA GLN A 446 -3.96 8.68 16.80
C GLN A 446 -4.60 10.05 17.00
N VAL A 447 -3.92 11.13 16.59
CA VAL A 447 -4.46 12.50 16.64
C VAL A 447 -5.68 12.62 15.73
N VAL A 448 -5.57 12.17 14.48
CA VAL A 448 -6.64 12.24 13.48
C VAL A 448 -7.87 11.43 13.90
N ALA A 449 -7.71 10.26 14.52
CA ALA A 449 -8.81 9.44 15.03
C ALA A 449 -9.53 10.09 16.23
N ALA A 450 -8.80 10.81 17.07
CA ALA A 450 -9.36 11.56 18.21
C ALA A 450 -10.10 12.83 17.76
N GLN A 451 -9.72 13.41 16.62
CA GLN A 451 -10.27 14.66 16.10
C GLN A 451 -11.78 14.57 15.80
N ARG A 452 -12.50 15.67 16.05
CA ARG A 452 -13.90 15.85 15.68
C ARG A 452 -14.04 17.15 14.89
N VAL A 453 -14.30 17.03 13.59
CA VAL A 453 -14.39 18.16 12.66
C VAL A 453 -15.83 18.67 12.62
N GLU A 454 -16.04 19.97 12.82
CA GLU A 454 -17.38 20.58 12.71
C GLU A 454 -17.83 20.69 11.25
N SER A 455 -18.55 19.66 10.78
CA SER A 455 -19.09 19.55 9.42
C SER A 455 -20.50 20.11 9.26
N LYS A 456 -20.88 21.13 10.06
CA LYS A 456 -22.23 21.70 10.11
C LYS A 456 -22.79 22.06 8.73
N ARG A 457 -21.97 22.61 7.83
CA ARG A 457 -22.43 23.04 6.49
C ARG A 457 -22.71 21.86 5.57
N TYR A 458 -21.81 20.89 5.52
CA TYR A 458 -21.93 19.68 4.70
C TYR A 458 -23.05 18.76 5.21
N ARG A 459 -23.05 18.42 6.51
CA ARG A 459 -24.09 17.55 7.11
C ARG A 459 -25.49 18.18 7.06
N LYS A 460 -25.60 19.52 7.22
CA LYS A 460 -26.88 20.24 7.02
C LYS A 460 -27.34 20.18 5.57
N ALA A 461 -26.44 20.27 4.59
CA ALA A 461 -26.78 20.13 3.18
C ALA A 461 -27.31 18.72 2.85
N LEU A 462 -26.85 17.69 3.59
CA LEU A 462 -27.35 16.31 3.52
C LEU A 462 -28.60 16.04 4.37
N GLY A 463 -29.14 17.05 5.09
CA GLY A 463 -30.31 16.88 5.94
C GLY A 463 -30.06 16.09 7.24
N GLN A 464 -28.80 15.98 7.68
CA GLN A 464 -28.40 15.16 8.83
C GLN A 464 -28.28 15.97 10.14
N GLY A 465 -28.56 15.30 11.28
CA GLY A 465 -28.58 15.91 12.62
C GLY A 465 -27.23 15.97 13.34
N SER A 466 -26.25 15.12 13.01
CA SER A 466 -24.89 15.20 13.57
C SER A 466 -24.10 16.29 12.84
N ALA A 467 -23.56 17.23 13.61
CA ALA A 467 -22.74 18.33 13.11
C ALA A 467 -21.24 17.99 13.01
N GLN A 468 -20.83 16.77 13.38
CA GLN A 468 -19.41 16.41 13.50
C GLN A 468 -19.07 15.11 12.77
N ARG A 469 -17.87 15.09 12.18
CA ARG A 469 -17.26 13.92 11.53
C ARG A 469 -15.96 13.54 12.26
N ARG A 470 -15.59 12.27 12.19
CA ARG A 470 -14.27 11.82 12.71
C ARG A 470 -13.17 12.35 11.79
N GLY A 471 -12.00 12.68 12.32
CA GLY A 471 -10.88 13.12 11.49
C GLY A 471 -10.45 12.05 10.47
N THR A 472 -10.54 10.76 10.81
CA THR A 472 -10.26 9.64 9.90
C THR A 472 -11.22 9.59 8.72
N GLU A 473 -12.51 9.86 8.96
CA GLU A 473 -13.55 9.95 7.93
C GLU A 473 -13.25 11.10 6.95
N VAL A 474 -12.82 12.26 7.47
CA VAL A 474 -12.44 13.43 6.67
C VAL A 474 -11.18 13.16 5.84
N MET A 475 -10.16 12.53 6.44
CA MET A 475 -8.92 12.16 5.75
C MET A 475 -9.15 11.10 4.67
N ALA A 476 -10.00 10.10 4.94
CA ALA A 476 -10.39 9.10 3.95
C ALA A 476 -11.15 9.74 2.78
N ALA A 477 -12.09 10.66 3.06
CA ALA A 477 -12.80 11.40 2.03
C ALA A 477 -11.86 12.29 1.19
N MET A 478 -10.89 12.97 1.81
CA MET A 478 -9.88 13.73 1.08
C MET A 478 -9.07 12.85 0.13
N THR A 479 -8.68 11.66 0.57
CA THR A 479 -7.95 10.69 -0.27
C THR A 479 -8.81 10.19 -1.41
N ARG A 480 -10.09 9.88 -1.15
CA ARG A 480 -11.06 9.49 -2.18
C ARG A 480 -11.17 10.54 -3.28
N VAL A 481 -11.19 11.82 -2.94
CA VAL A 481 -11.23 12.93 -3.91
C VAL A 481 -10.02 12.92 -4.86
N LEU A 482 -8.87 12.43 -4.40
CA LEU A 482 -7.65 12.38 -5.20
C LEU A 482 -7.60 11.16 -6.13
N PHE A 483 -8.11 10.01 -5.69
CA PHE A 483 -7.88 8.72 -6.35
C PHE A 483 -9.11 8.05 -6.98
N ASP A 484 -10.34 8.36 -6.54
CA ASP A 484 -11.55 7.67 -7.01
C ASP A 484 -11.99 8.19 -8.41
N PRO A 485 -11.90 7.35 -9.47
CA PRO A 485 -12.29 7.75 -10.82
C PRO A 485 -13.80 7.95 -10.97
N ASP A 486 -14.63 7.20 -10.27
CA ASP A 486 -16.09 7.35 -10.34
C ASP A 486 -16.52 8.68 -9.72
N LEU A 487 -15.93 9.04 -8.57
CA LEU A 487 -16.15 10.34 -7.95
C LEU A 487 -15.65 11.48 -8.85
N ALA A 488 -14.50 11.30 -9.51
CA ALA A 488 -13.98 12.27 -10.47
C ALA A 488 -14.92 12.44 -11.68
N SER A 489 -15.49 11.34 -12.19
CA SER A 489 -16.48 11.34 -13.28
C SER A 489 -17.77 12.08 -12.89
N GLN A 490 -18.33 11.77 -11.71
CA GLN A 490 -19.51 12.45 -11.17
C GLN A 490 -19.31 13.96 -11.05
N ARG A 491 -18.08 14.37 -10.71
CA ARG A 491 -17.67 15.78 -10.58
C ARG A 491 -17.22 16.40 -11.89
N LYS A 492 -17.25 15.65 -13.00
CA LYS A 492 -16.87 16.08 -14.34
C LYS A 492 -15.45 16.64 -14.39
N ILE A 493 -14.52 15.99 -13.68
CA ILE A 493 -13.10 16.33 -13.75
C ILE A 493 -12.60 16.05 -15.18
N ALA A 494 -11.91 17.03 -15.75
CA ALA A 494 -11.38 16.99 -17.11
C ALA A 494 -10.17 17.93 -17.20
N TYR A 495 -9.30 17.68 -18.17
CA TYR A 495 -8.26 18.62 -18.57
C TYR A 495 -8.87 19.90 -19.16
N ARG A 496 -8.02 20.92 -19.34
CA ARG A 496 -8.45 22.23 -19.85
C ARG A 496 -8.98 22.17 -21.29
N ASP A 497 -8.55 21.20 -22.08
CA ASP A 497 -9.05 20.92 -23.43
C ASP A 497 -10.36 20.11 -23.44
N GLY A 498 -10.84 19.70 -22.27
CA GLY A 498 -12.05 18.90 -22.10
C GLY A 498 -11.82 17.39 -22.16
N ASP A 499 -10.59 16.94 -22.36
CA ASP A 499 -10.29 15.51 -22.30
C ASP A 499 -10.48 14.98 -20.88
N LYS A 500 -10.96 13.75 -20.78
CA LYS A 500 -11.16 13.04 -19.52
C LYS A 500 -10.24 11.85 -19.41
N ALA A 501 -9.64 11.39 -20.50
CA ALA A 501 -8.76 10.23 -20.47
C ALA A 501 -7.34 10.63 -20.05
N ALA A 502 -6.67 9.73 -19.35
CA ALA A 502 -5.22 9.76 -19.15
C ALA A 502 -4.62 8.48 -19.73
N VAL A 503 -3.33 8.50 -20.05
CA VAL A 503 -2.61 7.31 -20.52
C VAL A 503 -1.54 7.00 -19.50
N TRP A 504 -1.44 5.73 -19.11
CA TRP A 504 -0.39 5.27 -18.19
C TRP A 504 1.00 5.46 -18.81
N ASN A 505 2.05 5.36 -17.99
CA ASN A 505 3.43 5.49 -18.47
C ASN A 505 3.84 4.42 -19.50
N ASP A 506 3.09 3.32 -19.61
CA ASP A 506 3.27 2.31 -20.66
C ASP A 506 2.89 2.81 -22.07
N GLY A 507 2.24 3.97 -22.18
CA GLY A 507 1.81 4.59 -23.43
C GLY A 507 0.64 3.89 -24.14
N VAL A 508 0.09 2.82 -23.58
CA VAL A 508 -0.93 1.97 -24.21
C VAL A 508 -2.19 1.89 -23.37
N THR A 509 -2.05 1.75 -22.05
CA THR A 509 -3.17 1.60 -21.13
C THR A 509 -3.84 2.95 -20.92
N LYS A 510 -5.14 3.01 -21.26
CA LYS A 510 -5.96 4.22 -21.13
C LYS A 510 -6.78 4.15 -19.87
N MET A 511 -6.62 5.15 -19.01
CA MET A 511 -7.54 5.42 -17.92
C MET A 511 -8.70 6.27 -18.46
N PRO A 512 -9.96 5.78 -18.41
CA PRO A 512 -11.09 6.47 -19.04
C PRO A 512 -11.47 7.79 -18.35
N GLN A 513 -11.05 7.97 -17.10
CA GLN A 513 -11.37 9.14 -16.29
C GLN A 513 -10.16 9.57 -15.44
N THR A 514 -9.65 10.76 -15.72
CA THR A 514 -8.59 11.43 -14.97
C THR A 514 -9.07 11.79 -13.57
N THR A 515 -8.17 11.65 -12.61
CA THR A 515 -8.35 12.03 -11.21
C THR A 515 -7.42 13.20 -10.87
N PRO A 516 -7.71 13.98 -9.81
CA PRO A 516 -6.80 15.04 -9.36
C PRO A 516 -5.37 14.55 -9.09
N PHE A 517 -5.20 13.30 -8.63
CA PHE A 517 -3.87 12.70 -8.49
C PHE A 517 -3.17 12.58 -9.85
N THR A 518 -3.82 11.99 -10.85
CA THR A 518 -3.21 11.83 -12.18
C THR A 518 -2.90 13.16 -12.85
N MET A 519 -3.79 14.15 -12.73
CA MET A 519 -3.52 15.51 -13.24
C MET A 519 -2.30 16.15 -12.56
N LEU A 520 -2.13 15.95 -11.24
CA LEU A 520 -0.97 16.47 -10.52
C LEU A 520 0.32 15.75 -10.94
N ALA A 521 0.29 14.42 -11.05
CA ALA A 521 1.43 13.61 -11.48
C ALA A 521 1.89 14.01 -12.88
N GLU A 522 0.96 14.11 -13.84
CA GLU A 522 1.24 14.56 -15.20
C GLU A 522 1.72 16.01 -15.25
N ALA A 523 1.19 16.91 -14.42
CA ALA A 523 1.64 18.30 -14.39
C ALA A 523 3.11 18.39 -13.95
N ILE A 524 3.53 17.59 -12.97
CA ILE A 524 4.93 17.54 -12.50
C ILE A 524 5.83 16.97 -13.60
N ASN A 525 5.42 15.88 -14.25
CA ASN A 525 6.15 15.30 -15.38
C ASN A 525 6.26 16.27 -16.56
N GLY A 526 5.17 16.97 -16.88
CA GLY A 526 5.12 17.97 -17.93
C GLY A 526 6.04 19.17 -17.69
N MET A 527 6.27 19.57 -16.43
CA MET A 527 7.28 20.58 -16.11
C MET A 527 8.69 20.07 -16.43
N ASP A 528 9.02 18.87 -15.99
CA ASP A 528 10.33 18.24 -16.24
C ASP A 528 10.58 18.03 -17.75
N ASP A 529 9.53 17.72 -18.52
CA ASP A 529 9.58 17.57 -19.98
C ASP A 529 9.76 18.89 -20.71
N ARG A 530 9.16 19.98 -20.22
CA ARG A 530 9.38 21.32 -20.80
C ARG A 530 10.82 21.77 -20.68
N PHE A 531 11.49 21.50 -19.55
CA PHE A 531 12.92 21.77 -19.43
C PHE A 531 13.74 20.90 -20.41
N ALA A 532 13.38 19.62 -20.57
CA ALA A 532 14.08 18.71 -21.45
C ALA A 532 13.88 19.02 -22.96
N SER A 533 12.75 19.61 -23.34
CA SER A 533 12.34 19.89 -24.72
C SER A 533 12.46 21.37 -25.13
N ALA A 534 13.06 22.21 -24.30
CA ALA A 534 13.20 23.64 -24.55
C ALA A 534 14.07 23.93 -25.78
N LYS A 535 13.43 24.26 -26.92
CA LYS A 535 14.07 24.36 -28.24
C LYS A 535 15.13 25.46 -28.37
N ASP A 536 15.09 26.46 -27.49
CA ASP A 536 16.00 27.62 -27.53
C ASP A 536 17.33 27.38 -26.81
N PHE A 537 17.57 26.16 -26.30
CA PHE A 537 18.74 25.80 -25.51
C PHE A 537 19.45 24.58 -26.09
N GLU A 538 20.77 24.56 -26.03
CA GLU A 538 21.57 23.38 -26.37
C GLU A 538 21.32 22.23 -25.38
N GLU A 539 21.65 20.99 -25.75
CA GLU A 539 21.33 19.81 -24.93
C GLU A 539 21.95 19.84 -23.53
N ALA A 540 23.22 20.25 -23.45
CA ALA A 540 23.92 20.42 -22.17
C ALA A 540 23.22 21.46 -21.27
N ASP A 541 22.78 22.58 -21.86
CA ASP A 541 22.09 23.64 -21.14
C ASP A 541 20.70 23.20 -20.67
N ARG A 542 19.98 22.42 -21.48
CA ARG A 542 18.70 21.80 -21.07
C ARG A 542 18.89 20.88 -19.88
N ALA A 543 19.93 20.04 -19.90
CA ALA A 543 20.26 19.15 -18.80
C ALA A 543 20.62 19.91 -17.51
N ASP A 544 21.46 20.95 -17.62
CA ASP A 544 21.85 21.76 -16.48
C ASP A 544 20.66 22.53 -15.89
N ARG A 545 19.85 23.19 -16.73
CA ARG A 545 18.63 23.90 -16.27
C ARG A 545 17.64 22.97 -15.59
N LYS A 546 17.47 21.74 -16.11
CA LYS A 546 16.64 20.72 -15.46
C LYS A 546 17.20 20.31 -14.10
N ALA A 547 18.53 20.14 -13.99
CA ALA A 547 19.18 19.83 -12.72
C ALA A 547 19.04 20.98 -11.71
N GLN A 548 19.23 22.24 -12.15
CA GLN A 548 19.02 23.43 -11.34
C GLN A 548 17.57 23.56 -10.86
N TRP A 549 16.58 23.33 -11.73
CA TRP A 549 15.16 23.30 -11.36
C TRP A 549 14.88 22.25 -10.28
N ARG A 550 15.37 21.02 -10.47
CA ARG A 550 15.23 19.93 -9.49
C ARG A 550 15.86 20.30 -8.14
N LYS A 551 17.06 20.88 -8.18
CA LYS A 551 17.77 21.37 -6.99
C LYS A 551 17.01 22.51 -6.29
N ALA A 552 16.46 23.47 -7.05
CA ALA A 552 15.68 24.57 -6.49
C ALA A 552 14.40 24.07 -5.79
N ARG A 553 13.67 23.12 -6.41
CA ARG A 553 12.52 22.46 -5.77
C ARG A 553 12.92 21.78 -4.45
N SER A 554 14.05 21.06 -4.45
CA SER A 554 14.59 20.45 -3.24
C SER A 554 14.86 21.50 -2.16
N GLN A 555 15.60 22.55 -2.51
CA GLN A 555 16.00 23.58 -1.56
C GLN A 555 14.82 24.35 -0.96
N LEU A 556 13.74 24.56 -1.72
CA LEU A 556 12.51 25.14 -1.16
C LEU A 556 11.96 24.26 -0.03
N VAL A 557 11.83 22.97 -0.28
CA VAL A 557 11.36 22.01 0.74
C VAL A 557 12.33 21.98 1.91
N ASP A 558 13.64 21.84 1.66
CA ASP A 558 14.66 21.69 2.70
C ASP A 558 14.80 22.95 3.57
N ARG A 559 14.50 24.15 3.06
CA ARG A 559 14.61 25.42 3.81
C ARG A 559 13.33 25.79 4.51
N PHE A 560 12.17 25.63 3.87
CA PHE A 560 10.89 26.02 4.44
C PHE A 560 10.34 24.94 5.39
N LEU A 561 10.62 23.66 5.14
CA LEU A 561 10.08 22.56 5.91
C LEU A 561 11.14 21.87 6.79
N ALA A 562 12.30 22.50 7.00
CA ALA A 562 13.32 21.99 7.92
C ALA A 562 12.74 21.74 9.32
N VAL A 563 13.15 20.63 9.93
CA VAL A 563 12.72 20.20 11.26
C VAL A 563 13.96 19.99 12.14
N ASP A 564 13.88 20.43 13.39
CA ASP A 564 14.85 20.13 14.43
C ASP A 564 14.23 19.18 15.47
N GLY A 565 15.06 18.34 16.09
CA GLY A 565 14.61 17.32 17.02
C GLY A 565 14.07 16.06 16.33
N GLN A 566 13.67 15.07 17.14
CA GLN A 566 13.13 13.79 16.68
C GLN A 566 12.00 13.34 17.61
N GLY A 567 11.14 12.45 17.12
CA GLY A 567 10.03 11.90 17.89
C GLY A 567 9.10 12.99 18.43
N ALA A 568 8.76 12.91 19.72
CA ALA A 568 7.88 13.88 20.37
C ALA A 568 8.46 15.30 20.47
N ASN A 569 9.78 15.46 20.33
CA ASN A 569 10.48 16.75 20.42
C ASN A 569 10.68 17.42 19.05
N ALA A 570 10.14 16.85 17.97
CA ALA A 570 10.24 17.41 16.63
C ALA A 570 9.51 18.77 16.56
N ARG A 571 10.17 19.76 15.95
CA ARG A 571 9.63 21.11 15.73
C ARG A 571 10.13 21.69 14.42
N PHE A 572 9.35 22.55 13.79
CA PHE A 572 9.85 23.28 12.61
C PHE A 572 11.03 24.16 13.01
N ARG A 573 12.11 24.10 12.23
CA ARG A 573 13.30 24.94 12.46
C ARG A 573 12.95 26.43 12.38
N ASN A 574 12.07 26.79 11.45
CA ASN A 574 11.52 28.12 11.35
C ASN A 574 10.11 28.16 11.97
N PRO A 575 9.93 28.76 13.16
CA PRO A 575 8.63 28.79 13.86
C PRO A 575 7.58 29.68 13.17
N ALA A 576 7.97 30.50 12.18
CA ALA A 576 7.02 31.29 11.40
C ALA A 576 6.26 30.45 10.36
N ILE A 577 6.81 29.32 9.92
CA ILE A 577 6.23 28.49 8.87
C ILE A 577 4.88 27.86 9.25
N PRO A 578 4.74 27.13 10.38
CA PRO A 578 3.45 26.57 10.77
C PRO A 578 2.39 27.69 10.92
N LYS A 579 2.76 28.85 11.46
CA LYS A 579 1.87 30.02 11.57
C LYS A 579 1.45 30.56 10.20
N ALA A 580 2.39 30.67 9.26
CA ALA A 580 2.12 31.12 7.89
C ALA A 580 1.21 30.14 7.14
N ILE A 581 1.40 28.83 7.34
CA ILE A 581 0.53 27.78 6.79
C ILE A 581 -0.89 27.93 7.35
N VAL A 582 -1.05 28.03 8.67
CA VAL A 582 -2.37 28.23 9.30
C VAL A 582 -3.06 29.50 8.78
N MET A 583 -2.34 30.62 8.68
CA MET A 583 -2.88 31.85 8.13
C MET A 583 -3.31 31.69 6.66
N THR A 584 -2.49 31.04 5.84
CA THR A 584 -2.82 30.77 4.43
C THR A 584 -4.06 29.90 4.31
N LEU A 585 -4.17 28.84 5.12
CA LEU A 585 -5.33 27.96 5.15
C LEU A 585 -6.60 28.69 5.61
N ARG A 586 -6.51 29.55 6.63
CA ARG A 586 -7.62 30.40 7.08
C ARG A 586 -8.06 31.37 6.00
N THR A 587 -7.13 32.08 5.36
CA THR A 587 -7.43 32.98 4.25
C THR A 587 -8.07 32.23 3.09
N LEU A 588 -7.55 31.06 2.71
CA LEU A 588 -8.15 30.23 1.67
C LEU A 588 -9.58 29.81 2.04
N ARG A 589 -9.80 29.37 3.28
CA ARG A 589 -11.12 29.01 3.79
C ARG A 589 -12.10 30.18 3.75
N GLU A 590 -11.66 31.37 4.16
CA GLU A 590 -12.46 32.60 4.11
C GLU A 590 -12.81 33.00 2.67
N GLN A 591 -11.83 32.95 1.75
CA GLN A 591 -12.06 33.24 0.33
C GLN A 591 -13.03 32.26 -0.31
N LEU A 592 -12.93 30.97 0.01
CA LEU A 592 -13.90 29.96 -0.44
C LEU A 592 -15.29 30.21 0.17
N ASN A 593 -15.37 30.59 1.44
CA ASN A 593 -16.65 30.92 2.09
C ASN A 593 -17.31 32.17 1.50
N ALA A 594 -16.53 33.17 1.10
CA ALA A 594 -17.05 34.40 0.50
C ALA A 594 -17.46 34.21 -0.97
N ASN A 595 -16.64 33.53 -1.77
CA ASN A 595 -16.86 33.40 -3.22
C ASN A 595 -17.63 32.13 -3.62
N CYS A 596 -17.71 31.13 -2.73
CA CYS A 596 -18.40 29.86 -2.96
C CYS A 596 -19.37 29.53 -1.79
N PRO A 597 -20.38 30.38 -1.50
CA PRO A 597 -21.22 30.24 -0.30
C PRO A 597 -22.16 29.03 -0.29
N ASP A 598 -22.48 28.47 -1.46
CA ASP A 598 -23.40 27.33 -1.63
C ASP A 598 -22.69 26.02 -2.04
N ARG A 599 -21.35 25.97 -1.95
CA ARG A 599 -20.57 24.81 -2.44
C ARG A 599 -20.94 23.49 -1.77
N GLU A 600 -21.40 23.55 -0.52
CA GLU A 600 -21.79 22.40 0.29
C GLU A 600 -23.08 21.75 -0.21
N LYS A 601 -23.89 22.47 -1.01
CA LYS A 601 -25.06 21.94 -1.71
C LYS A 601 -24.71 21.33 -3.07
N GLY A 602 -23.43 21.19 -3.40
CA GLY A 602 -22.97 20.72 -4.72
C GLY A 602 -23.04 21.77 -5.82
N VAL A 603 -23.27 23.04 -5.49
CA VAL A 603 -23.28 24.13 -6.47
C VAL A 603 -21.85 24.40 -6.93
N GLU A 604 -21.66 24.48 -8.25
CA GLU A 604 -20.37 24.75 -8.87
C GLU A 604 -19.82 26.13 -8.46
N CYS A 605 -18.55 26.18 -8.02
CA CYS A 605 -17.90 27.45 -7.71
C CYS A 605 -17.12 28.00 -8.91
N THR A 606 -17.73 28.96 -9.61
CA THR A 606 -17.14 29.62 -10.79
C THR A 606 -15.86 30.38 -10.47
N TRP A 607 -15.79 31.04 -9.31
CA TRP A 607 -14.60 31.75 -8.86
C TRP A 607 -13.39 30.82 -8.75
N ALA A 608 -13.55 29.66 -8.09
CA ALA A 608 -12.46 28.70 -7.91
C ALA A 608 -12.04 28.07 -9.25
N LYS A 609 -13.01 27.75 -10.11
CA LYS A 609 -12.77 27.06 -11.39
C LYS A 609 -12.11 27.97 -12.43
N HIS A 610 -12.58 29.21 -12.56
CA HIS A 610 -12.18 30.11 -13.64
C HIS A 610 -11.36 31.31 -13.15
N ASP A 611 -11.81 32.01 -12.11
CA ASP A 611 -11.20 33.27 -11.73
C ASP A 611 -9.90 33.10 -10.97
N MET A 612 -9.81 32.12 -10.08
CA MET A 612 -8.61 31.90 -9.27
C MET A 612 -7.42 31.52 -10.16
N SER A 613 -7.58 30.53 -11.04
CA SER A 613 -6.50 30.10 -11.93
C SER A 613 -6.09 31.18 -12.92
N ARG A 614 -7.05 31.96 -13.44
CA ARG A 614 -6.80 33.14 -14.27
C ARG A 614 -6.04 34.21 -13.50
N LYS A 615 -6.50 34.61 -12.31
CA LYS A 615 -5.85 35.64 -11.49
C LYS A 615 -4.43 35.25 -11.08
N VAL A 616 -4.21 33.97 -10.73
CA VAL A 616 -2.86 33.47 -10.43
C VAL A 616 -1.98 33.53 -11.68
N ALA A 617 -2.50 33.11 -12.85
CA ALA A 617 -1.77 33.22 -14.10
C ALA A 617 -1.46 34.67 -14.48
N GLU A 618 -2.41 35.59 -14.29
CA GLU A 618 -2.24 37.03 -14.51
C GLU A 618 -1.18 37.61 -13.58
N VAL A 619 -1.18 37.25 -12.29
CA VAL A 619 -0.17 37.69 -11.32
C VAL A 619 1.22 37.15 -11.67
N ILE A 620 1.34 35.87 -12.06
CA ILE A 620 2.63 35.27 -12.43
C ILE A 620 3.14 35.83 -13.76
N ALA A 621 2.24 36.10 -14.71
CA ALA A 621 2.57 36.72 -15.98
C ALA A 621 2.74 38.24 -15.89
N ASP A 622 2.50 38.83 -14.72
CA ASP A 622 2.59 40.27 -14.52
C ASP A 622 4.06 40.74 -14.67
N PRO A 623 4.32 41.83 -15.39
CA PRO A 623 5.67 42.38 -15.54
C PRO A 623 6.37 42.68 -14.21
N LEU A 624 5.63 43.00 -13.15
CA LEU A 624 6.19 43.19 -11.82
C LEU A 624 6.72 41.87 -11.24
N PHE A 625 5.98 40.78 -11.43
CA PHE A 625 6.41 39.46 -10.97
C PHE A 625 7.65 39.01 -11.74
N ALA A 626 7.66 39.17 -13.07
CA ALA A 626 8.85 38.92 -13.89
C ALA A 626 10.05 39.76 -13.44
N ALA A 627 9.89 41.07 -13.26
CA ALA A 627 10.96 41.97 -12.85
C ALA A 627 11.50 41.68 -11.43
N ILE A 628 10.66 41.20 -10.51
CA ILE A 628 11.11 40.73 -9.19
C ILE A 628 11.98 39.49 -9.33
N PHE A 629 11.60 38.54 -10.17
CA PHE A 629 12.40 37.34 -10.41
C PHE A 629 13.70 37.66 -11.15
N ASP A 630 13.67 38.55 -12.16
CA ASP A 630 14.86 39.01 -12.87
C ASP A 630 15.82 39.72 -11.92
N LEU A 631 15.32 40.57 -11.02
CA LEU A 631 16.13 41.19 -9.97
C LEU A 631 16.72 40.14 -9.02
N VAL A 632 15.94 39.15 -8.58
CA VAL A 632 16.42 38.07 -7.70
C VAL A 632 17.48 37.22 -8.41
N ASP A 633 17.31 36.96 -9.70
CA ASP A 633 18.25 36.16 -10.50
C ASP A 633 19.56 36.93 -10.75
N GLU A 634 19.48 38.25 -10.94
CA GLU A 634 20.65 39.12 -11.07
C GLU A 634 21.39 39.28 -9.74
N LEU A 635 20.67 39.52 -8.64
CA LEU A 635 21.21 39.53 -7.28
C LEU A 635 21.83 38.19 -6.88
N ARG A 636 21.39 37.07 -7.45
CA ARG A 636 22.00 35.75 -7.23
C ARG A 636 23.35 35.59 -7.91
N LYS A 637 23.62 36.32 -8.99
CA LYS A 637 24.91 36.33 -9.68
C LYS A 637 25.95 37.19 -8.95
N ASP A 638 25.51 38.10 -8.09
CA ASP A 638 26.35 39.07 -7.37
C ASP A 638 26.81 38.55 -5.97
N PRO A 639 28.13 38.56 -5.65
CA PRO A 639 28.66 38.29 -4.31
C PRO A 639 28.08 39.17 -3.18
N SER A 640 27.54 40.35 -3.52
CA SER A 640 26.93 41.34 -2.60
C SER A 640 25.68 40.85 -1.89
N ARG A 641 25.08 39.76 -2.36
CA ARG A 641 23.94 39.04 -1.75
C ARG A 641 24.12 38.81 -0.24
N VAL A 642 25.34 38.54 0.22
CA VAL A 642 25.61 38.24 1.65
C VAL A 642 25.30 39.44 2.55
N GLU A 643 25.53 40.66 2.07
CA GLU A 643 25.27 41.89 2.84
C GLU A 643 23.78 42.28 2.80
N LEU A 644 23.09 42.01 1.69
CA LEU A 644 21.63 42.14 1.62
C LEU A 644 20.90 41.10 2.49
N GLU A 645 21.39 39.85 2.53
CA GLU A 645 20.88 38.80 3.43
C GLU A 645 21.11 39.18 4.90
N ARG A 646 22.27 39.76 5.25
CA ARG A 646 22.54 40.30 6.60
C ARG A 646 21.63 41.48 6.96
N LEU A 647 21.40 42.40 6.03
CA LEU A 647 20.48 43.52 6.22
C LEU A 647 19.04 43.04 6.41
N ALA A 648 18.59 42.07 5.60
CA ALA A 648 17.27 41.48 5.71
C ALA A 648 17.10 40.67 7.01
N GLN A 649 18.12 39.91 7.43
CA GLN A 649 18.15 39.24 8.74
C GLN A 649 18.09 40.24 9.89
N TYR A 650 18.87 41.33 9.83
CA TYR A 650 18.86 42.39 10.83
C TYR A 650 17.49 43.08 10.93
N LEU A 651 16.85 43.35 9.78
CA LEU A 651 15.50 43.92 9.74
C LEU A 651 14.44 42.94 10.26
N LEU A 652 14.59 41.63 10.04
CA LEU A 652 13.65 40.62 10.53
C LEU A 652 13.83 40.31 12.03
N GLU A 653 15.06 40.29 12.56
CA GLU A 653 15.34 40.11 13.99
C GLU A 653 14.85 41.29 14.84
N VAL A 654 14.94 42.52 14.32
CA VAL A 654 14.49 43.73 15.05
C VAL A 654 12.96 43.90 15.05
N VAL A 655 12.24 43.24 14.13
CA VAL A 655 10.77 43.31 14.02
C VAL A 655 10.04 42.49 15.08
N GLU A 656 10.70 41.53 15.74
CA GLU A 656 10.06 40.76 16.82
C GLU A 656 9.74 41.61 18.06
N ASP A 657 10.52 42.66 18.36
CA ASP A 657 10.45 43.38 19.66
C ASP A 657 9.90 44.82 19.63
N ASP A 658 9.66 45.46 18.47
CA ASP A 658 9.22 46.87 18.42
C ASP A 658 7.86 47.09 17.71
N GLU A 659 6.86 47.58 18.47
CA GLU A 659 5.50 47.90 17.99
C GLU A 659 5.48 49.02 16.93
N THR A 660 6.49 49.90 16.93
CA THR A 660 6.65 51.01 16.00
C THR A 660 7.04 50.52 14.62
N MET A 661 7.92 49.50 14.54
CA MET A 661 8.34 48.94 13.26
C MET A 661 7.25 48.08 12.60
N ARG A 662 6.36 47.43 13.37
CA ARG A 662 5.16 46.78 12.81
C ARG A 662 4.21 47.78 12.13
N LYS A 663 4.11 49.01 12.65
CA LYS A 663 3.33 50.09 12.03
C LYS A 663 4.02 50.64 10.76
N VAL A 664 5.35 50.68 10.73
CA VAL A 664 6.12 51.04 9.53
C VAL A 664 5.99 49.97 8.44
N LEU A 665 6.01 48.68 8.79
CA LEU A 665 5.78 47.57 7.86
C LEU A 665 4.35 47.55 7.32
N ALA A 666 3.34 47.81 8.16
CA ALA A 666 1.97 47.99 7.70
C ALA A 666 1.86 49.19 6.73
N SER A 667 2.55 50.29 7.03
CA SER A 667 2.61 51.48 6.16
C SER A 667 3.39 51.23 4.87
N ALA A 668 4.41 50.37 4.88
CA ALA A 668 5.18 49.97 3.71
C ALA A 668 4.41 48.99 2.83
N VAL A 669 3.63 48.08 3.41
CA VAL A 669 2.67 47.23 2.69
C VAL A 669 1.59 48.10 2.06
N ASP A 670 1.07 49.10 2.77
CA ASP A 670 0.12 50.08 2.22
C ASP A 670 0.77 50.91 1.10
N LEU A 671 2.03 51.32 1.23
CA LEU A 671 2.78 52.01 0.18
C LEU A 671 2.98 51.12 -1.06
N ILE A 672 3.30 49.84 -0.88
CA ILE A 672 3.43 48.84 -1.96
C ILE A 672 2.07 48.59 -2.62
N LEU A 673 0.98 48.55 -1.86
CA LEU A 673 -0.38 48.41 -2.38
C LEU A 673 -0.85 49.67 -3.14
N VAL A 674 -0.43 50.87 -2.71
CA VAL A 674 -0.68 52.15 -3.40
C VAL A 674 0.20 52.29 -4.66
N LEU A 675 1.39 51.68 -4.67
CA LEU A 675 2.32 51.66 -5.81
C LEU A 675 2.07 50.50 -6.80
N ARG A 676 1.08 49.65 -6.54
CA ARG A 676 0.64 48.52 -7.39
C ARG A 676 -0.05 48.95 -8.69
N ASP A 677 0.06 50.20 -9.10
CA ASP A 677 -0.34 50.61 -10.45
C ASP A 677 0.74 50.09 -11.41
N GLY A 678 0.43 49.04 -12.17
CA GLY A 678 1.38 48.15 -12.89
C GLY A 678 2.27 48.79 -13.96
N GLN A 679 2.38 50.12 -14.01
CA GLN A 679 3.19 50.87 -14.98
C GLN A 679 4.49 51.45 -14.41
N THR A 680 4.62 51.62 -13.09
CA THR A 680 5.74 52.36 -12.49
C THR A 680 6.85 51.49 -11.90
N LEU A 681 6.52 50.32 -11.35
CA LEU A 681 7.49 49.44 -10.71
C LEU A 681 8.33 48.57 -11.66
N PRO A 682 7.81 48.00 -12.76
CA PRO A 682 8.63 47.20 -13.67
C PRO A 682 9.84 47.96 -14.27
N PRO A 683 9.72 49.23 -14.72
CA PRO A 683 10.89 50.00 -15.15
C PRO A 683 11.91 50.22 -14.04
N LEU A 684 11.46 50.47 -12.80
CA LEU A 684 12.34 50.68 -11.65
C LEU A 684 13.12 49.40 -11.31
N PHE A 685 12.45 48.24 -11.28
CA PHE A 685 13.10 46.95 -11.01
C PHE A 685 14.01 46.51 -12.15
N ASN A 686 13.67 46.79 -13.40
CA ASN A 686 14.56 46.58 -14.55
C ASN A 686 15.80 47.48 -14.48
N VAL A 687 15.64 48.75 -14.05
CA VAL A 687 16.76 49.66 -13.83
C VAL A 687 17.62 49.17 -12.66
N LEU A 688 17.02 48.77 -11.53
CA LEU A 688 17.77 48.22 -10.40
C LEU A 688 18.50 46.92 -10.77
N SER A 689 17.89 46.05 -11.59
CA SER A 689 18.54 44.86 -12.16
C SER A 689 19.74 45.24 -13.04
N SER A 690 19.62 46.25 -13.91
CA SER A 690 20.72 46.76 -14.72
C SER A 690 21.79 47.54 -13.92
N LEU A 691 21.47 47.98 -12.71
CA LEU A 691 22.44 48.63 -11.80
C LEU A 691 23.14 47.62 -10.89
N SER A 692 22.58 46.41 -10.73
CA SER A 692 23.23 45.28 -10.06
C SER A 692 24.16 44.48 -10.98
N THR A 693 24.19 44.78 -12.29
CA THR A 693 25.30 44.35 -13.15
C THR A 693 26.49 45.28 -12.93
N PRO A 694 27.69 44.80 -12.59
CA PRO A 694 28.86 45.65 -12.61
C PRO A 694 29.14 46.02 -14.06
N GLU A 695 28.83 47.26 -14.46
CA GLU A 695 29.46 47.85 -15.63
C GLU A 695 30.97 47.86 -15.39
N ASP A 696 31.74 47.40 -16.38
CA ASP A 696 33.20 47.54 -16.41
C ASP A 696 33.57 49.01 -16.20
N ASP A 697 33.86 49.40 -14.95
CA ASP A 697 34.36 50.72 -14.60
C ASP A 697 35.81 50.83 -15.12
N PRO A 698 36.09 51.67 -16.14
CA PRO A 698 37.44 51.84 -16.67
C PRO A 698 38.37 52.59 -15.71
N SER A 699 37.92 52.95 -14.50
CA SER A 699 38.68 53.76 -13.54
C SER A 699 39.20 53.01 -12.31
N ALA A 700 39.03 51.69 -12.21
CA ALA A 700 39.65 50.87 -11.16
C ALA A 700 40.90 50.12 -11.65
N ALA A 701 41.88 50.85 -12.17
CA ALA A 701 43.29 50.42 -12.19
C ALA A 701 44.07 51.35 -11.26
N GLY A 702 44.29 50.89 -10.03
CA GLY A 702 45.06 51.57 -8.99
C GLY A 702 45.34 50.66 -7.82
#